data_AF-A0AB74D631-F1
#
_entry.id   AF-A0AB74D631-F1
#
_cell.length_a   1.000
_cell.length_b   1.000
_cell.length_c   1.000
_cell.angle_alpha   90.00
_cell.angle_beta   90.00
_cell.angle_gamma   90.00
#
_symmetry.space_group_name_H-M   'P 1'
#
loop_
_entity.id
_entity.type
_entity.pdbx_description
1 polymer ?
#
loop_
_entity_poly.entity_id
_entity_poly.type
_entity_poly.pdbx_seq_one_letter_code
_entity_poly.pdbx_strand_id
1 'polypeptide(L)'
;MLSHCAVAAGLLAAAGVCHAVPSDAQIDLKILIVASQQAGSSPELAAAQSILDRVGIPYTVYSYDTNNPTLPPLENGDHALYQGIIMPISDYRYMNPFAGGALAQTLARYQFKYNVRLASFYTWPGDSGCLQYVNYQDTTATPLSSTLTSTGQSLFPYMNAGTSSGNPLTIANAWTYFASPASPLPTGTTVTPIVQATAPGNTTYPIGATCLFANTTPLAGDSTSRETMSLMFDNSQYLTHSITLSYGIANWLTRGLFLGSRHAYVDPQVDDNGIPDEIFPYAQSDYTGLWYDVRTGATTSTNPPGQCPLGSTNPSTGLTACEYRTTGTDFANAVTWQSLMNVTTPNASAVKLTLAFNGSGYGRTYGGMGEYPPGGIDLLSLQTALQQGSFKWVSHTYDHALLDPPFTTTAAQVQAEMQNNVKVANKFRFTNFSKWTLVTPEISGLYNPTTLGALVAFGTQVLVSDSSKPTPPVGTAGCPTNNNGVAWPLPAFNAGKLNCVNQGIFEVPRYATALFYNVSQPSEWVAEYNYFYGANGIDPTRWGYDLTYAQVIDKVSDQLVTYLLTFDNRPMMFHQSNLRAYSGTSTLLGDLLNATFGKYNRYYKNLPIQSPSLLTIGTLANQRMVYNSSNVAATLTPGKSIVVSASRSDGRSVVVPVTGVAFGSSTETYGGQRISNLTLLPATAYTTQITPAPAWQ
;
A
#
# COMPACT_ATOMS: atom_id res chain seq x y z
N MET A 1 35.72 -33.47 3.07
CA MET A 1 35.18 -34.79 3.46
C MET A 1 33.68 -34.75 3.22
N LEU A 2 33.20 -35.75 2.50
CA LEU A 2 31.81 -35.97 2.12
C LEU A 2 30.91 -36.33 3.31
N SER A 3 29.60 -36.22 3.05
CA SER A 3 28.46 -36.87 3.72
C SER A 3 27.67 -36.01 4.70
N HIS A 4 26.49 -35.51 4.31
CA HIS A 4 25.17 -36.17 4.11
C HIS A 4 24.33 -36.07 5.37
N CYS A 5 23.18 -35.39 5.27
CA CYS A 5 21.93 -35.81 5.90
C CYS A 5 20.76 -35.16 5.16
N ALA A 6 20.17 -35.94 4.25
CA ALA A 6 18.88 -35.70 3.62
C ALA A 6 17.78 -36.29 4.53
N VAL A 7 16.79 -35.49 4.94
CA VAL A 7 15.49 -35.89 5.53
C VAL A 7 14.58 -34.65 5.41
N ALA A 8 13.35 -34.62 4.91
CA ALA A 8 12.48 -35.63 4.32
C ALA A 8 11.51 -34.94 3.34
N ALA A 9 11.42 -35.48 2.13
CA ALA A 9 10.17 -35.48 1.38
C ALA A 9 9.25 -36.52 2.04
N GLY A 10 8.00 -36.15 2.35
CA GLY A 10 7.04 -37.13 2.85
C GLY A 10 5.81 -36.53 3.52
N LEU A 11 4.78 -36.23 2.71
CA LEU A 11 3.40 -36.69 2.90
C LEU A 11 2.54 -36.19 1.72
N LEU A 12 2.83 -36.74 0.55
CA LEU A 12 1.86 -36.84 -0.56
C LEU A 12 1.15 -38.18 -0.39
N ALA A 13 0.07 -38.17 0.37
CA ALA A 13 -0.93 -39.24 0.38
C ALA A 13 -2.32 -38.60 0.59
N ALA A 14 -2.70 -37.71 -0.33
CA ALA A 14 -4.10 -37.53 -0.66
C ALA A 14 -4.35 -38.38 -1.90
N ALA A 15 -5.38 -39.22 -1.89
CA ALA A 15 -5.84 -39.95 -3.06
C ALA A 15 -5.85 -39.01 -4.27
N GLY A 16 -5.28 -39.47 -5.39
CA GLY A 16 -5.18 -38.68 -6.61
C GLY A 16 -6.56 -38.26 -7.10
N VAL A 17 -6.99 -37.07 -6.68
CA VAL A 17 -8.14 -36.37 -7.24
C VAL A 17 -7.65 -35.81 -8.56
N CYS A 18 -7.92 -36.51 -9.67
CA CYS A 18 -7.62 -36.00 -10.99
C CYS A 18 -8.59 -34.83 -11.26
N HIS A 19 -8.12 -33.60 -11.10
CA HIS A 19 -8.81 -32.43 -11.63
C HIS A 19 -8.68 -32.47 -13.15
N ALA A 20 -9.70 -33.03 -13.79
CA ALA A 20 -9.86 -32.96 -15.23
C ALA A 20 -10.51 -31.60 -15.56
N VAL A 21 -9.85 -30.86 -16.43
CA VAL A 21 -10.44 -29.78 -17.21
C VAL A 21 -10.46 -30.30 -18.65
N PRO A 22 -11.45 -29.97 -19.50
CA PRO A 22 -11.41 -30.36 -20.90
C PRO A 22 -10.07 -29.97 -21.56
N SER A 23 -9.50 -30.86 -22.38
CA SER A 23 -8.11 -30.76 -22.89
C SER A 23 -7.80 -29.50 -23.70
N ASP A 24 -8.83 -28.86 -24.22
CA ASP A 24 -8.77 -27.65 -25.06
C ASP A 24 -9.58 -26.50 -24.45
N ALA A 25 -9.97 -26.63 -23.18
CA ALA A 25 -10.62 -25.55 -22.47
C ALA A 25 -9.72 -24.32 -22.39
N GLN A 26 -10.34 -23.16 -22.50
CA GLN A 26 -9.72 -21.87 -22.29
C GLN A 26 -10.30 -21.26 -21.01
N ILE A 27 -9.46 -20.62 -20.20
CA ILE A 27 -9.87 -19.96 -18.96
C ILE A 27 -9.28 -18.55 -18.95
N ASP A 28 -10.14 -17.54 -18.94
CA ASP A 28 -9.69 -16.16 -18.77
C ASP A 28 -9.20 -15.91 -17.34
N LEU A 29 -8.02 -15.33 -17.20
CA LEU A 29 -7.41 -14.93 -15.93
C LEU A 29 -8.08 -13.66 -15.39
N LYS A 30 -9.41 -13.72 -15.21
CA LYS A 30 -10.30 -12.62 -14.79
C LYS A 30 -11.25 -13.11 -13.69
N ILE A 31 -11.55 -12.26 -12.71
CA ILE A 31 -12.47 -12.57 -11.61
C ILE A 31 -13.87 -12.02 -11.88
N LEU A 32 -14.91 -12.79 -11.57
CA LEU A 32 -16.28 -12.31 -11.51
C LEU A 32 -16.62 -11.92 -10.07
N ILE A 33 -17.05 -10.67 -9.85
CA ILE A 33 -17.67 -10.25 -8.59
C ILE A 33 -19.18 -10.22 -8.81
N VAL A 34 -19.94 -11.06 -8.10
CA VAL A 34 -21.40 -11.09 -8.17
C VAL A 34 -21.96 -10.35 -6.95
N ALA A 35 -22.54 -9.18 -7.18
CA ALA A 35 -22.99 -8.29 -6.11
C ALA A 35 -24.48 -7.96 -6.25
N SER A 36 -25.20 -7.92 -5.13
CA SER A 36 -26.60 -7.49 -5.10
C SER A 36 -26.72 -5.99 -5.37
N GLN A 37 -27.66 -5.57 -6.23
CA GLN A 37 -27.98 -4.16 -6.42
C GLN A 37 -28.48 -3.49 -5.14
N GLN A 38 -29.24 -4.23 -4.31
CA GLN A 38 -29.75 -3.73 -3.03
C GLN A 38 -28.63 -3.52 -1.99
N ALA A 39 -27.53 -4.26 -2.10
CA ALA A 39 -26.35 -4.03 -1.26
C ALA A 39 -25.61 -2.74 -1.66
N GLY A 40 -25.83 -2.23 -2.87
CA GLY A 40 -25.23 -0.99 -3.37
C GLY A 40 -23.70 -1.00 -3.26
N SER A 41 -23.11 0.14 -2.90
CA SER A 41 -21.68 0.27 -2.57
C SER A 41 -21.39 -0.21 -1.14
N SER A 42 -21.59 -1.51 -0.89
CA SER A 42 -21.33 -2.08 0.44
C SER A 42 -19.83 -2.09 0.79
N PRO A 43 -19.45 -2.04 2.07
CA PRO A 43 -18.06 -2.19 2.50
C PRO A 43 -17.40 -3.48 1.98
N GLU A 44 -18.17 -4.56 1.86
CA GLU A 44 -17.71 -5.87 1.36
C GLU A 44 -17.42 -5.83 -0.14
N LEU A 45 -18.24 -5.10 -0.92
CA LEU A 45 -17.96 -4.91 -2.34
C LEU A 45 -16.68 -4.09 -2.52
N ALA A 46 -16.52 -3.02 -1.75
CA ALA A 46 -15.30 -2.22 -1.74
C ALA A 46 -14.07 -3.04 -1.30
N ALA A 47 -14.25 -3.95 -0.33
CA ALA A 47 -13.21 -4.90 0.07
C ALA A 47 -12.86 -5.87 -1.09
N ALA A 48 -13.86 -6.49 -1.72
CA ALA A 48 -13.66 -7.40 -2.85
C ALA A 48 -12.89 -6.73 -4.00
N GLN A 49 -13.27 -5.50 -4.38
CA GLN A 49 -12.57 -4.73 -5.40
C GLN A 49 -11.15 -4.35 -4.97
N SER A 50 -10.99 -3.78 -3.78
CA SER A 50 -9.69 -3.30 -3.28
C SER A 50 -8.61 -4.37 -3.25
N ILE A 51 -8.97 -5.62 -2.94
CA ILE A 51 -8.01 -6.72 -2.90
C ILE A 51 -7.44 -7.00 -4.29
N LEU A 52 -8.31 -7.02 -5.30
CA LEU A 52 -7.92 -7.26 -6.68
C LEU A 52 -7.17 -6.04 -7.24
N ASP A 53 -7.64 -4.83 -6.92
CA ASP A 53 -7.03 -3.57 -7.34
C ASP A 53 -5.62 -3.40 -6.79
N ARG A 54 -5.35 -3.74 -5.51
CA ARG A 54 -4.01 -3.60 -4.94
C ARG A 54 -2.95 -4.39 -5.70
N VAL A 55 -3.29 -5.60 -6.16
CA VAL A 55 -2.36 -6.47 -6.89
C VAL A 55 -2.51 -6.43 -8.42
N GLY A 56 -3.59 -5.83 -8.94
CA GLY A 56 -3.81 -5.66 -10.38
C GLY A 56 -4.55 -6.81 -11.07
N ILE A 57 -5.28 -7.64 -10.33
CA ILE A 57 -6.08 -8.73 -10.92
C ILE A 57 -7.28 -8.15 -11.68
N PRO A 58 -7.44 -8.43 -12.99
CA PRO A 58 -8.61 -8.00 -13.75
C PRO A 58 -9.90 -8.62 -13.21
N TYR A 59 -10.97 -7.84 -13.16
CA TYR A 59 -12.27 -8.32 -12.71
C TYR A 59 -13.44 -7.67 -13.45
N THR A 60 -14.62 -8.26 -13.29
CA THR A 60 -15.91 -7.70 -13.73
C THR A 60 -16.86 -7.72 -12.55
N VAL A 61 -17.49 -6.59 -12.25
CA VAL A 61 -18.60 -6.54 -11.29
C VAL A 61 -19.90 -6.76 -12.04
N TYR A 62 -20.65 -7.76 -11.62
CA TYR A 62 -22.01 -8.01 -12.08
C TYR A 62 -22.99 -7.72 -10.96
N SER A 63 -23.79 -6.66 -11.15
CA SER A 63 -24.80 -6.23 -10.19
C SER A 63 -26.16 -6.83 -10.53
N TYR A 64 -26.63 -7.80 -9.75
CA TYR A 64 -27.91 -8.48 -9.98
C TYR A 64 -29.07 -7.85 -9.20
N ASP A 65 -30.25 -7.84 -9.80
CA ASP A 65 -31.49 -7.49 -9.09
C ASP A 65 -31.88 -8.65 -8.17
N THR A 66 -32.05 -8.39 -6.88
CA THR A 66 -32.42 -9.43 -5.91
C THR A 66 -33.88 -9.87 -6.04
N ASN A 67 -34.75 -9.08 -6.66
CA ASN A 67 -36.13 -9.49 -6.93
C ASN A 67 -36.20 -10.45 -8.12
N ASN A 68 -35.24 -10.33 -9.04
CA ASN A 68 -35.12 -11.19 -10.21
C ASN A 68 -33.64 -11.54 -10.47
N PRO A 69 -33.06 -12.41 -9.62
CA PRO A 69 -31.64 -12.72 -9.69
C PRO A 69 -31.31 -13.44 -11.00
N THR A 70 -30.22 -13.04 -11.62
CA THR A 70 -29.72 -13.58 -12.88
C THR A 70 -28.21 -13.79 -12.81
N LEU A 71 -27.62 -14.43 -13.82
CA LEU A 71 -26.18 -14.58 -13.98
C LEU A 71 -25.73 -13.92 -15.28
N PRO A 72 -24.50 -13.36 -15.33
CA PRO A 72 -23.90 -13.01 -16.60
C PRO A 72 -23.51 -14.29 -17.37
N PRO A 73 -23.19 -14.19 -18.67
CA PRO A 73 -22.52 -15.28 -19.37
C PRO A 73 -21.26 -15.71 -18.60
N LEU A 74 -21.14 -17.01 -18.31
CA LEU A 74 -19.99 -17.60 -17.59
C LEU A 74 -19.00 -18.25 -18.55
N GLU A 75 -19.49 -18.78 -19.66
CA GLU A 75 -18.71 -19.51 -20.65
C GLU A 75 -19.23 -19.25 -22.08
N ASN A 76 -18.36 -19.47 -23.07
CA ASN A 76 -18.71 -19.53 -24.49
C ASN A 76 -18.11 -20.81 -25.11
N GLY A 77 -18.93 -21.84 -25.31
CA GLY A 77 -18.44 -23.17 -25.69
C GLY A 77 -17.55 -23.77 -24.60
N ASP A 78 -16.29 -24.05 -24.90
CA ASP A 78 -15.30 -24.54 -23.93
C ASP A 78 -14.36 -23.44 -23.39
N HIS A 79 -14.76 -22.18 -23.55
CA HIS A 79 -14.05 -21.02 -22.99
C HIS A 79 -14.76 -20.47 -21.74
N ALA A 80 -14.15 -20.66 -20.58
CA ALA A 80 -14.51 -20.03 -19.32
C ALA A 80 -14.10 -18.56 -19.29
N LEU A 81 -15.06 -17.66 -19.04
CA LEU A 81 -14.84 -16.20 -19.03
C LEU A 81 -14.26 -15.69 -17.69
N TYR A 82 -14.17 -16.54 -16.68
CA TYR A 82 -13.68 -16.19 -15.34
C TYR A 82 -12.99 -17.36 -14.64
N GLN A 83 -11.79 -17.14 -14.11
CA GLN A 83 -11.05 -18.15 -13.34
C GLN A 83 -11.51 -18.29 -11.88
N GLY A 84 -12.29 -17.33 -11.38
CA GLY A 84 -12.68 -17.24 -9.98
C GLY A 84 -13.91 -16.36 -9.78
N ILE A 85 -14.68 -16.64 -8.73
CA ILE A 85 -15.89 -15.90 -8.38
C ILE A 85 -15.78 -15.36 -6.95
N ILE A 86 -16.12 -14.09 -6.75
CA ILE A 86 -16.27 -13.47 -5.43
C ILE A 86 -17.73 -13.05 -5.24
N MET A 87 -18.29 -13.43 -4.09
CA MET A 87 -19.53 -12.89 -3.55
C MET A 87 -19.15 -11.92 -2.42
N PRO A 88 -19.37 -10.60 -2.54
CA PRO A 88 -19.14 -9.69 -1.43
C PRO A 88 -19.96 -10.06 -0.19
N ILE A 89 -21.23 -10.38 -0.41
CA ILE A 89 -22.16 -10.88 0.60
C ILE A 89 -22.76 -12.17 0.04
N SER A 90 -22.91 -13.20 0.87
CA SER A 90 -23.47 -14.48 0.45
C SER A 90 -24.91 -14.35 0.00
N ASP A 91 -25.32 -15.27 -0.86
CA ASP A 91 -26.71 -15.44 -1.27
C ASP A 91 -26.92 -16.91 -1.62
N TYR A 92 -27.80 -17.59 -0.86
CA TYR A 92 -28.05 -19.02 -1.03
C TYR A 92 -28.49 -19.38 -2.46
N ARG A 93 -29.11 -18.44 -3.20
CA ARG A 93 -29.58 -18.66 -4.57
C ARG A 93 -28.44 -18.87 -5.56
N TYR A 94 -27.23 -18.41 -5.21
CA TYR A 94 -26.00 -18.56 -6.00
C TYR A 94 -25.05 -19.60 -5.39
N MET A 95 -25.04 -19.76 -4.06
CA MET A 95 -24.06 -20.61 -3.37
C MET A 95 -24.55 -22.03 -3.06
N ASN A 96 -25.86 -22.24 -2.88
CA ASN A 96 -26.44 -23.51 -2.42
C ASN A 96 -27.25 -24.21 -3.53
N PRO A 97 -26.64 -25.11 -4.34
CA PRO A 97 -27.35 -25.84 -5.39
C PRO A 97 -28.32 -26.89 -4.84
N PHE A 98 -28.21 -27.27 -3.56
CA PHE A 98 -29.03 -28.29 -2.92
C PHE A 98 -30.39 -27.74 -2.45
N ALA A 99 -30.53 -26.42 -2.39
CA ALA A 99 -31.79 -25.73 -2.10
C ALA A 99 -32.70 -25.58 -3.35
N GLY A 100 -32.34 -26.17 -4.49
CA GLY A 100 -33.15 -26.17 -5.72
C GLY A 100 -33.06 -24.91 -6.58
N GLY A 101 -32.11 -24.00 -6.30
CA GLY A 101 -31.91 -22.78 -7.09
C GLY A 101 -31.18 -23.05 -8.40
N ALA A 102 -31.81 -22.72 -9.54
CA ALA A 102 -31.22 -22.91 -10.87
C ALA A 102 -29.89 -22.16 -11.04
N LEU A 103 -29.76 -20.95 -10.49
CA LEU A 103 -28.52 -20.15 -10.57
C LEU A 103 -27.36 -20.83 -9.83
N ALA A 104 -27.58 -21.31 -8.61
CA ALA A 104 -26.59 -22.06 -7.85
C ALA A 104 -26.18 -23.36 -8.55
N GLN A 105 -27.13 -24.04 -9.22
CA GLN A 105 -26.82 -25.22 -10.03
C GLN A 105 -25.96 -24.86 -11.25
N THR A 106 -26.27 -23.76 -11.95
CA THR A 106 -25.44 -23.24 -13.07
C THR A 106 -24.04 -22.87 -12.60
N LEU A 107 -23.90 -22.19 -11.46
CA LEU A 107 -22.58 -21.87 -10.89
C LEU A 107 -21.82 -23.13 -10.47
N ALA A 108 -22.46 -24.05 -9.76
CA ALA A 108 -21.83 -25.32 -9.37
C ALA A 108 -21.34 -26.10 -10.59
N ARG A 109 -22.15 -26.14 -11.66
CA ARG A 109 -21.80 -26.76 -12.94
C ARG A 109 -20.57 -26.12 -13.56
N TYR A 110 -20.50 -24.80 -13.59
CA TYR A 110 -19.33 -24.05 -14.06
C TYR A 110 -18.07 -24.37 -13.23
N GLN A 111 -18.20 -24.42 -11.91
CA GLN A 111 -17.11 -24.80 -11.00
C GLN A 111 -16.60 -26.22 -11.26
N PHE A 112 -17.49 -27.21 -11.46
CA PHE A 112 -17.08 -28.58 -11.77
C PHE A 112 -16.42 -28.70 -13.16
N LYS A 113 -16.94 -28.02 -14.18
CA LYS A 113 -16.41 -28.08 -15.55
C LYS A 113 -15.01 -27.47 -15.67
N TYR A 114 -14.76 -26.35 -15.00
CA TYR A 114 -13.53 -25.57 -15.15
C TYR A 114 -12.65 -25.51 -13.90
N ASN A 115 -12.99 -26.25 -12.85
CA ASN A 115 -12.30 -26.24 -11.56
C ASN A 115 -12.18 -24.83 -10.95
N VAL A 116 -13.21 -23.99 -11.16
CA VAL A 116 -13.27 -22.61 -10.68
C VAL A 116 -13.66 -22.56 -9.20
N ARG A 117 -12.97 -21.74 -8.43
CA ARG A 117 -13.24 -21.49 -7.00
C ARG A 117 -14.21 -20.33 -6.81
N LEU A 118 -14.98 -20.38 -5.72
CA LEU A 118 -15.85 -19.28 -5.27
C LEU A 118 -15.47 -18.88 -3.84
N ALA A 119 -15.31 -17.58 -3.58
CA ALA A 119 -15.12 -17.05 -2.23
C ALA A 119 -16.24 -16.08 -1.86
N SER A 120 -16.74 -16.17 -0.63
CA SER A 120 -17.71 -15.23 -0.06
C SER A 120 -17.10 -14.47 1.11
N PHE A 121 -17.16 -13.14 1.03
CA PHE A 121 -16.47 -12.24 1.96
C PHE A 121 -17.28 -11.96 3.21
N TYR A 122 -18.59 -12.06 3.13
CA TYR A 122 -19.46 -12.02 4.29
C TYR A 122 -20.58 -13.03 4.12
N THR A 123 -20.50 -14.11 4.90
CA THR A 123 -21.33 -15.29 4.68
C THR A 123 -22.26 -15.53 5.85
N TRP A 124 -23.56 -15.49 5.58
CA TRP A 124 -24.53 -16.17 6.43
C TRP A 124 -24.28 -17.68 6.34
N PRO A 125 -23.97 -18.39 7.45
CA PRO A 125 -23.48 -19.78 7.38
C PRO A 125 -24.34 -20.72 6.51
N GLY A 126 -25.67 -20.61 6.61
CA GLY A 126 -26.60 -21.48 5.87
C GLY A 126 -26.57 -21.30 4.34
N ASP A 127 -26.14 -20.14 3.84
CA ASP A 127 -26.11 -19.84 2.40
C ASP A 127 -25.09 -20.70 1.65
N SER A 128 -24.06 -21.18 2.35
CA SER A 128 -23.00 -22.02 1.77
C SER A 128 -23.47 -23.42 1.38
N GLY A 129 -24.57 -23.91 1.98
CA GLY A 129 -25.03 -25.29 1.83
C GLY A 129 -24.18 -26.36 2.54
N CYS A 130 -23.09 -25.98 3.22
CA CYS A 130 -22.22 -26.89 3.98
C CYS A 130 -22.01 -26.47 5.44
N LEU A 131 -22.39 -25.26 5.81
CA LEU A 131 -22.29 -24.72 7.16
C LEU A 131 -23.69 -24.46 7.73
N GLN A 132 -23.80 -24.48 9.06
CA GLN A 132 -24.99 -24.07 9.80
C GLN A 132 -24.61 -23.05 10.87
N TYR A 133 -25.52 -22.11 11.11
CA TYR A 133 -25.35 -21.06 12.12
C TYR A 133 -25.30 -21.67 13.52
N VAL A 134 -24.40 -21.15 14.35
CA VAL A 134 -24.28 -21.54 15.77
C VAL A 134 -24.53 -20.33 16.67
N ASN A 135 -23.79 -19.25 16.47
CA ASN A 135 -23.87 -18.05 17.30
C ASN A 135 -23.36 -16.81 16.53
N TYR A 136 -23.42 -15.62 17.12
CA TYR A 136 -22.79 -14.40 16.60
C TYR A 136 -22.09 -13.59 17.69
N GLN A 137 -21.30 -12.59 17.27
CA GLN A 137 -20.75 -11.54 18.11
C GLN A 137 -20.54 -10.25 17.31
N ASP A 138 -20.94 -9.11 17.88
CA ASP A 138 -20.50 -7.79 17.43
C ASP A 138 -19.13 -7.48 18.05
N THR A 139 -18.14 -7.21 17.20
CA THR A 139 -16.76 -6.96 17.62
C THR A 139 -16.38 -5.48 17.73
N THR A 140 -17.36 -4.58 17.67
CA THR A 140 -17.15 -3.12 17.80
C THR A 140 -16.67 -2.74 19.20
N ALA A 141 -17.33 -3.23 20.24
CA ALA A 141 -16.95 -2.96 21.64
C ALA A 141 -15.92 -3.98 22.18
N THR A 142 -16.03 -5.24 21.76
CA THR A 142 -15.18 -6.34 22.24
C THR A 142 -14.56 -7.06 21.04
N PRO A 143 -13.36 -6.63 20.60
CA PRO A 143 -12.64 -7.29 19.51
C PRO A 143 -12.45 -8.79 19.78
N LEU A 144 -12.63 -9.60 18.74
CA LEU A 144 -12.59 -11.06 18.83
C LEU A 144 -11.20 -11.58 18.43
N SER A 145 -10.50 -12.19 19.37
CA SER A 145 -9.25 -12.91 19.09
C SER A 145 -9.53 -14.20 18.31
N SER A 146 -8.94 -14.34 17.13
CA SER A 146 -9.05 -15.54 16.29
C SER A 146 -7.69 -16.17 15.96
N THR A 147 -7.71 -17.44 15.58
CA THR A 147 -6.53 -18.19 15.13
C THR A 147 -6.78 -18.85 13.78
N LEU A 148 -5.72 -18.98 12.99
CA LEU A 148 -5.68 -19.82 11.80
C LEU A 148 -5.52 -21.28 12.25
N THR A 149 -6.34 -22.17 11.69
CA THR A 149 -6.13 -23.61 11.81
C THR A 149 -4.86 -24.04 11.05
N SER A 150 -4.43 -25.30 11.18
CA SER A 150 -3.30 -25.82 10.38
C SER A 150 -3.52 -25.59 8.88
N THR A 151 -4.74 -25.85 8.38
CA THR A 151 -5.11 -25.55 6.99
C THR A 151 -5.06 -24.06 6.69
N GLY A 152 -5.60 -23.21 7.58
CA GLY A 152 -5.50 -21.76 7.45
C GLY A 152 -4.05 -21.28 7.33
N GLN A 153 -3.15 -21.80 8.16
CA GLN A 153 -1.73 -21.43 8.10
C GLN A 153 -1.06 -21.88 6.79
N SER A 154 -1.50 -23.00 6.19
CA SER A 154 -1.04 -23.43 4.86
C SER A 154 -1.59 -22.54 3.73
N LEU A 155 -2.81 -22.01 3.86
CA LEU A 155 -3.40 -21.08 2.89
C LEU A 155 -2.83 -19.66 2.98
N PHE A 156 -2.42 -19.25 4.18
CA PHE A 156 -1.86 -17.93 4.47
C PHE A 156 -0.40 -18.02 4.96
N PRO A 157 0.53 -18.61 4.18
CA PRO A 157 1.88 -18.92 4.66
C PRO A 157 2.71 -17.67 5.01
N TYR A 158 2.34 -16.51 4.44
CA TYR A 158 2.98 -15.22 4.70
C TYR A 158 2.54 -14.58 6.03
N MET A 159 1.40 -15.00 6.60
CA MET A 159 0.86 -14.40 7.82
C MET A 159 1.56 -14.92 9.08
N ASN A 160 1.79 -14.00 10.02
CA ASN A 160 2.15 -14.29 11.40
C ASN A 160 0.95 -14.15 12.34
N ALA A 161 0.07 -13.18 12.07
CA ALA A 161 -1.17 -13.01 12.83
C ALA A 161 -2.08 -14.25 12.68
N GLY A 162 -2.64 -14.68 13.80
CA GLY A 162 -3.50 -15.86 13.91
C GLY A 162 -2.75 -17.18 14.02
N THR A 163 -1.41 -17.21 13.98
CA THR A 163 -0.66 -18.48 14.05
C THR A 163 -0.60 -19.09 15.45
N SER A 164 -0.90 -18.31 16.50
CA SER A 164 -0.99 -18.77 17.89
C SER A 164 -1.92 -17.86 18.71
N SER A 165 -2.32 -18.30 19.90
CA SER A 165 -3.06 -17.47 20.85
C SER A 165 -2.26 -16.27 21.39
N GLY A 166 -0.93 -16.33 21.35
CA GLY A 166 -0.04 -15.22 21.71
C GLY A 166 0.07 -14.15 20.64
N ASN A 167 -0.30 -14.46 19.39
CA ASN A 167 -0.38 -13.50 18.30
C ASN A 167 -1.67 -13.73 17.47
N PRO A 168 -2.84 -13.44 18.03
CA PRO A 168 -4.11 -13.70 17.35
C PRO A 168 -4.30 -12.76 16.16
N LEU A 169 -5.11 -13.20 15.19
CA LEU A 169 -5.71 -12.30 14.22
C LEU A 169 -6.95 -11.73 14.89
N THR A 170 -6.89 -10.47 15.30
CA THR A 170 -8.03 -9.79 15.92
C THR A 170 -9.04 -9.38 14.86
N ILE A 171 -10.28 -9.86 14.99
CA ILE A 171 -11.45 -9.40 14.23
C ILE A 171 -12.08 -8.27 15.03
N ALA A 172 -12.15 -7.07 14.47
CA ALA A 172 -12.64 -5.88 15.15
C ALA A 172 -13.56 -5.05 14.25
N ASN A 173 -14.51 -4.32 14.84
CA ASN A 173 -15.47 -3.47 14.12
C ASN A 173 -16.20 -4.21 13.00
N ALA A 174 -16.60 -5.46 13.28
CA ALA A 174 -17.26 -6.36 12.36
C ALA A 174 -18.31 -7.21 13.10
N TRP A 175 -19.46 -7.43 12.46
CA TRP A 175 -20.37 -8.49 12.85
C TRP A 175 -19.78 -9.84 12.46
N THR A 176 -19.76 -10.80 13.38
CA THR A 176 -19.14 -12.11 13.18
C THR A 176 -20.11 -13.24 13.54
N TYR A 177 -20.27 -14.22 12.66
CA TYR A 177 -21.00 -15.46 12.92
C TYR A 177 -20.05 -16.62 13.19
N PHE A 178 -20.42 -17.43 14.17
CA PHE A 178 -19.84 -18.74 14.44
C PHE A 178 -20.67 -19.80 13.74
N ALA A 179 -20.01 -20.76 13.11
CA ALA A 179 -20.67 -21.85 12.40
C ALA A 179 -20.18 -23.23 12.82
N SER A 180 -20.91 -24.24 12.40
CA SER A 180 -20.44 -25.64 12.40
C SER A 180 -20.76 -26.27 11.04
N PRO A 181 -20.20 -27.44 10.69
CA PRO A 181 -20.65 -28.20 9.53
C PRO A 181 -22.17 -28.44 9.61
N ALA A 182 -22.88 -28.29 8.49
CA ALA A 182 -24.32 -28.53 8.44
C ALA A 182 -24.65 -29.99 8.80
N SER A 183 -25.80 -30.23 9.42
CA SER A 183 -26.29 -31.56 9.73
C SER A 183 -27.70 -31.76 9.17
N PRO A 184 -27.89 -32.63 8.15
CA PRO A 184 -26.88 -33.42 7.46
C PRO A 184 -25.98 -32.59 6.52
N LEU A 185 -24.75 -33.06 6.27
CA LEU A 185 -23.91 -32.55 5.18
C LEU A 185 -24.36 -33.12 3.83
N PRO A 186 -24.25 -32.36 2.72
CA PRO A 186 -24.44 -32.92 1.39
C PRO A 186 -23.46 -34.07 1.13
N THR A 187 -23.92 -35.11 0.43
CA THR A 187 -23.14 -36.34 0.20
C THR A 187 -21.75 -36.05 -0.37
N GLY A 188 -20.71 -36.65 0.23
CA GLY A 188 -19.33 -36.49 -0.19
C GLY A 188 -18.71 -35.11 0.06
N THR A 189 -19.39 -34.24 0.81
CA THR A 189 -18.88 -32.90 1.14
C THR A 189 -18.01 -32.92 2.39
N THR A 190 -16.89 -32.21 2.36
CA THR A 190 -16.07 -31.96 3.54
C THR A 190 -16.02 -30.47 3.86
N VAL A 191 -15.99 -30.15 5.15
CA VAL A 191 -15.83 -28.78 5.66
C VAL A 191 -14.49 -28.69 6.36
N THR A 192 -13.67 -27.73 5.98
CA THR A 192 -12.35 -27.50 6.58
C THR A 192 -12.28 -26.09 7.16
N PRO A 193 -12.29 -25.92 8.49
CA PRO A 193 -12.11 -24.62 9.12
C PRO A 193 -10.73 -24.03 8.78
N ILE A 194 -10.70 -22.73 8.49
CA ILE A 194 -9.46 -21.98 8.17
C ILE A 194 -9.20 -20.85 9.17
N VAL A 195 -10.25 -20.27 9.75
CA VAL A 195 -10.18 -19.31 10.85
C VAL A 195 -11.18 -19.74 11.92
N GLN A 196 -10.75 -19.71 13.18
CA GLN A 196 -11.57 -20.11 14.32
C GLN A 196 -11.43 -19.13 15.49
N ALA A 197 -12.49 -18.99 16.26
CA ALA A 197 -12.50 -18.17 17.46
C ALA A 197 -13.39 -18.79 18.54
N THR A 198 -13.15 -18.41 19.79
CA THR A 198 -13.94 -18.86 20.94
C THR A 198 -15.20 -18.02 21.06
N ALA A 199 -16.37 -18.64 20.92
CA ALA A 199 -17.65 -17.98 21.08
C ALA A 199 -17.99 -17.72 22.56
N PRO A 200 -18.97 -16.84 22.84
CA PRO A 200 -19.63 -16.80 24.15
C PRO A 200 -20.09 -18.21 24.54
N GLY A 201 -19.67 -18.68 25.73
CA GLY A 201 -19.84 -20.08 26.14
C GLY A 201 -18.58 -20.95 26.05
N ASN A 202 -17.42 -20.34 25.77
CA ASN A 202 -16.09 -20.96 25.86
C ASN A 202 -15.87 -22.18 24.94
N THR A 203 -16.57 -22.20 23.80
CA THR A 203 -16.40 -23.24 22.77
C THR A 203 -15.85 -22.60 21.50
N THR A 204 -14.85 -23.24 20.89
CA THR A 204 -14.22 -22.77 19.65
C THR A 204 -15.04 -23.21 18.45
N TYR A 205 -15.38 -22.26 17.59
CA TYR A 205 -16.09 -22.52 16.35
C TYR A 205 -15.35 -21.88 15.16
N PRO A 206 -15.51 -22.44 13.96
CA PRO A 206 -15.17 -21.78 12.71
C PRO A 206 -15.85 -20.42 12.57
N ILE A 207 -15.07 -19.41 12.18
CA ILE A 207 -15.54 -18.11 11.66
C ILE A 207 -15.05 -17.87 10.22
N GLY A 208 -14.30 -18.83 9.66
CA GLY A 208 -14.00 -18.96 8.24
C GLY A 208 -13.72 -20.42 7.90
N ALA A 209 -14.24 -20.92 6.78
CA ALA A 209 -14.07 -22.31 6.35
C ALA A 209 -14.04 -22.44 4.82
N THR A 210 -13.43 -23.52 4.34
CA THR A 210 -13.63 -24.01 2.97
C THR A 210 -14.55 -25.23 2.95
N CYS A 211 -15.30 -25.39 1.86
CA CYS A 211 -16.11 -26.56 1.60
C CYS A 211 -15.69 -27.18 0.28
N LEU A 212 -15.45 -28.49 0.29
CA LEU A 212 -15.17 -29.30 -0.88
C LEU A 212 -16.38 -30.19 -1.13
N PHE A 213 -17.17 -29.86 -2.16
CA PHE A 213 -18.37 -30.62 -2.52
C PHE A 213 -18.01 -31.68 -3.56
N ALA A 214 -18.40 -32.93 -3.34
CA ALA A 214 -18.27 -33.97 -4.35
C ALA A 214 -19.20 -33.72 -5.55
N ASN A 215 -18.72 -34.04 -6.74
CA ASN A 215 -19.53 -34.09 -7.95
C ASN A 215 -20.30 -35.41 -7.99
N THR A 216 -21.56 -35.40 -7.52
CA THR A 216 -22.40 -36.60 -7.47
C THR A 216 -23.06 -36.95 -8.79
N THR A 217 -22.99 -36.05 -9.79
CA THR A 217 -23.56 -36.24 -11.13
C THR A 217 -22.59 -35.75 -12.20
N PRO A 218 -21.38 -36.34 -12.29
CA PRO A 218 -20.33 -35.84 -13.17
C PRO A 218 -20.68 -36.04 -14.65
N LEU A 219 -20.39 -35.02 -15.46
CA LEU A 219 -20.34 -35.12 -16.91
C LEU A 219 -18.90 -35.40 -17.37
N ALA A 220 -18.75 -35.84 -18.62
CA ALA A 220 -17.44 -36.11 -19.19
C ALA A 220 -16.55 -34.84 -19.15
N GLY A 221 -15.34 -34.97 -18.61
CA GLY A 221 -14.38 -33.87 -18.48
C GLY A 221 -14.50 -33.05 -17.19
N ASP A 222 -15.44 -33.37 -16.31
CA ASP A 222 -15.59 -32.67 -15.02
C ASP A 222 -14.49 -32.98 -14.02
N SER A 223 -14.25 -31.99 -13.17
CA SER A 223 -13.64 -32.20 -11.87
C SER A 223 -14.57 -32.98 -10.94
N THR A 224 -13.97 -33.86 -10.13
CA THR A 224 -14.68 -34.68 -9.13
C THR A 224 -15.21 -33.86 -7.95
N SER A 225 -14.80 -32.60 -7.82
CA SER A 225 -15.17 -31.73 -6.72
C SER A 225 -15.20 -30.26 -7.13
N ARG A 226 -15.94 -29.44 -6.36
CA ARG A 226 -15.89 -27.98 -6.41
C ARG A 226 -15.58 -27.41 -5.03
N GLU A 227 -14.96 -26.24 -5.02
CA GLU A 227 -14.47 -25.60 -3.80
C GLU A 227 -15.13 -24.24 -3.57
N THR A 228 -15.56 -23.99 -2.33
CA THR A 228 -16.01 -22.67 -1.89
C THR A 228 -15.30 -22.25 -0.61
N MET A 229 -15.01 -20.96 -0.45
CA MET A 229 -14.54 -20.36 0.79
C MET A 229 -15.61 -19.42 1.35
N SER A 230 -15.87 -19.51 2.65
CA SER A 230 -16.82 -18.66 3.37
C SER A 230 -16.11 -17.97 4.52
N LEU A 231 -16.10 -16.64 4.53
CA LEU A 231 -15.77 -15.84 5.70
C LEU A 231 -17.07 -15.43 6.37
N MET A 232 -17.17 -15.67 7.68
CA MET A 232 -18.38 -15.42 8.45
C MET A 232 -18.23 -14.17 9.32
N PHE A 233 -17.52 -13.14 8.84
CA PHE A 233 -17.38 -11.85 9.51
C PHE A 233 -17.35 -10.73 8.48
N ASP A 234 -17.81 -9.54 8.85
CA ASP A 234 -17.81 -8.38 7.95
C ASP A 234 -16.40 -8.08 7.45
N ASN A 235 -16.32 -7.69 6.18
CA ASN A 235 -15.08 -7.30 5.54
C ASN A 235 -15.20 -5.90 4.94
N SER A 236 -14.18 -5.08 5.16
CA SER A 236 -14.11 -3.72 4.64
C SER A 236 -12.68 -3.39 4.23
N GLN A 237 -12.52 -2.53 3.23
CA GLN A 237 -11.21 -2.11 2.73
C GLN A 237 -10.32 -1.42 3.79
N TYR A 238 -10.91 -0.98 4.91
CA TYR A 238 -10.25 -0.29 6.03
C TYR A 238 -9.93 -1.20 7.22
N LEU A 239 -10.51 -2.39 7.31
CA LEU A 239 -10.34 -3.27 8.48
C LEU A 239 -9.06 -4.09 8.36
N THR A 240 -8.22 -4.08 9.40
CA THR A 240 -6.91 -4.73 9.35
C THR A 240 -7.00 -6.24 9.15
N HIS A 241 -7.99 -6.93 9.72
CA HIS A 241 -8.19 -8.37 9.48
C HIS A 241 -8.52 -8.65 8.01
N SER A 242 -9.38 -7.82 7.40
CA SER A 242 -9.71 -7.90 5.97
C SER A 242 -8.44 -7.72 5.13
N ILE A 243 -7.69 -6.64 5.35
CA ILE A 243 -6.43 -6.34 4.63
C ILE A 243 -5.43 -7.49 4.78
N THR A 244 -5.28 -8.06 5.97
CA THR A 244 -4.28 -9.10 6.25
C THR A 244 -4.58 -10.41 5.51
N LEU A 245 -5.85 -10.85 5.50
CA LEU A 245 -6.31 -12.08 4.83
C LEU A 245 -6.40 -11.93 3.31
N SER A 246 -6.55 -10.70 2.84
CA SER A 246 -6.91 -10.35 1.47
C SER A 246 -6.14 -11.10 0.39
N TYR A 247 -4.81 -11.03 0.46
CA TYR A 247 -3.96 -11.61 -0.56
C TYR A 247 -4.11 -13.13 -0.65
N GLY A 248 -4.15 -13.83 0.49
CA GLY A 248 -4.29 -15.28 0.50
C GLY A 248 -5.64 -15.75 -0.04
N ILE A 249 -6.71 -14.97 0.15
CA ILE A 249 -8.03 -15.26 -0.44
C ILE A 249 -7.95 -15.15 -1.96
N ALA A 250 -7.43 -14.04 -2.49
CA ALA A 250 -7.25 -13.86 -3.93
C ALA A 250 -6.33 -14.95 -4.51
N ASN A 251 -5.21 -15.25 -3.84
CA ASN A 251 -4.27 -16.27 -4.25
C ASN A 251 -4.88 -17.67 -4.26
N TRP A 252 -5.69 -18.02 -3.25
CA TRP A 252 -6.44 -19.27 -3.23
C TRP A 252 -7.44 -19.32 -4.38
N LEU A 253 -8.20 -18.24 -4.59
CA LEU A 253 -9.20 -18.15 -5.64
C LEU A 253 -8.60 -18.36 -7.04
N THR A 254 -7.42 -17.80 -7.29
CA THR A 254 -6.71 -17.88 -8.57
C THR A 254 -5.70 -19.03 -8.66
N ARG A 255 -5.62 -19.89 -7.64
CA ARG A 255 -4.65 -21.00 -7.55
C ARG A 255 -3.20 -20.54 -7.72
N GLY A 256 -2.91 -19.29 -7.34
CA GLY A 256 -1.60 -18.66 -7.48
C GLY A 256 -1.20 -18.25 -8.89
N LEU A 257 -2.10 -18.35 -9.88
CA LEU A 257 -1.88 -17.89 -11.25
C LEU A 257 -2.79 -16.70 -11.58
N PHE A 258 -2.22 -15.52 -11.79
CA PHE A 258 -3.01 -14.33 -12.13
C PHE A 258 -2.18 -13.23 -12.79
N LEU A 259 -2.87 -12.34 -13.51
CA LEU A 259 -2.30 -11.07 -13.95
C LEU A 259 -2.21 -10.11 -12.76
N GLY A 260 -1.04 -9.50 -12.57
CA GLY A 260 -0.73 -8.68 -11.41
C GLY A 260 0.38 -9.28 -10.54
N SER A 261 0.74 -8.55 -9.49
CA SER A 261 1.80 -8.89 -8.54
C SER A 261 1.59 -8.22 -7.20
N ARG A 262 2.28 -8.72 -6.18
CA ARG A 262 2.33 -8.13 -4.84
C ARG A 262 3.77 -7.85 -4.45
N HIS A 263 4.01 -6.66 -3.88
CA HIS A 263 5.19 -6.32 -3.12
C HIS A 263 4.82 -5.37 -1.97
N ALA A 264 5.40 -5.54 -0.79
CA ALA A 264 5.31 -4.56 0.29
C ALA A 264 6.37 -3.47 0.10
N TYR A 265 5.98 -2.21 0.23
CA TYR A 265 6.84 -1.05 -0.03
C TYR A 265 6.93 -0.12 1.17
N VAL A 266 8.06 0.55 1.32
CA VAL A 266 8.21 1.74 2.18
C VAL A 266 9.28 2.68 1.61
N ASP A 267 8.96 3.96 1.47
CA ASP A 267 9.94 5.01 1.16
C ASP A 267 9.73 6.20 2.12
N PRO A 268 10.41 6.21 3.28
CA PRO A 268 10.38 7.35 4.19
C PRO A 268 11.22 8.48 3.60
N GLN A 269 10.56 9.55 3.16
CA GLN A 269 11.18 10.76 2.64
C GLN A 269 11.25 11.80 3.75
N VAL A 270 12.46 12.21 4.09
CA VAL A 270 12.76 13.21 5.13
C VAL A 270 13.15 14.49 4.42
N ASP A 271 12.24 15.46 4.43
CA ASP A 271 12.39 16.75 3.79
C ASP A 271 13.30 17.69 4.61
N ASP A 272 13.61 18.84 4.04
CA ASP A 272 14.35 19.96 4.66
C ASP A 272 15.79 19.67 5.07
N ASN A 273 16.39 18.57 4.60
CA ASN A 273 17.74 18.22 5.02
C ASN A 273 18.74 19.30 4.58
N GLY A 274 19.33 19.97 5.58
CA GLY A 274 20.28 21.05 5.40
C GLY A 274 19.81 22.38 5.99
N ILE A 275 18.50 22.63 6.10
CA ILE A 275 17.95 23.89 6.62
C ILE A 275 17.23 23.67 7.97
N PRO A 276 17.00 24.72 8.78
CA PRO A 276 16.16 24.60 9.97
C PRO A 276 14.68 24.49 9.64
N ASP A 277 13.96 23.76 10.50
CA ASP A 277 12.51 23.78 10.58
C ASP A 277 12.12 24.66 11.77
N GLU A 278 11.04 25.42 11.66
CA GLU A 278 10.39 25.99 12.85
C GLU A 278 9.80 24.89 13.71
N ILE A 279 9.72 25.11 15.02
CA ILE A 279 9.26 24.13 16.00
C ILE A 279 7.94 24.58 16.63
N PHE A 280 6.97 23.66 16.61
CA PHE A 280 5.65 23.87 17.22
C PHE A 280 5.77 24.39 18.67
N PRO A 281 5.01 25.42 19.05
CA PRO A 281 3.86 26.01 18.35
C PRO A 281 4.20 27.27 17.56
N TYR A 282 5.47 27.57 17.29
CA TYR A 282 5.84 28.82 16.63
C TYR A 282 6.23 28.56 15.18
N ALA A 283 5.82 29.47 14.30
CA ALA A 283 6.22 29.45 12.89
C ALA A 283 6.51 30.88 12.42
N GLN A 284 7.26 31.01 11.33
CA GLN A 284 7.50 32.29 10.66
C GLN A 284 6.61 32.40 9.43
N SER A 285 6.07 33.59 9.17
CA SER A 285 5.26 33.84 7.98
C SER A 285 6.16 34.16 6.77
N ASP A 286 6.01 33.43 5.66
CA ASP A 286 6.75 33.73 4.42
C ASP A 286 6.45 35.12 3.84
N TYR A 287 5.28 35.67 4.13
CA TYR A 287 4.85 36.98 3.62
C TYR A 287 5.42 38.15 4.41
N THR A 288 5.59 37.99 5.73
CA THR A 288 5.94 39.12 6.63
C THR A 288 7.28 38.94 7.32
N GLY A 289 7.82 37.72 7.35
CA GLY A 289 8.98 37.35 8.16
C GLY A 289 8.73 37.39 9.67
N LEU A 290 7.49 37.63 10.11
CA LEU A 290 7.15 37.71 11.53
C LEU A 290 6.79 36.33 12.09
N TRP A 291 7.26 36.07 13.31
CA TRP A 291 6.89 34.89 14.08
C TRP A 291 5.46 35.00 14.62
N TYR A 292 4.73 33.89 14.61
CA TYR A 292 3.39 33.76 15.16
C TYR A 292 3.20 32.42 15.89
N ASP A 293 2.21 32.36 16.78
CA ASP A 293 1.79 31.11 17.42
C ASP A 293 0.74 30.41 16.55
N VAL A 294 1.06 29.25 15.99
CA VAL A 294 0.20 28.52 15.04
C VAL A 294 -1.13 28.11 15.64
N ARG A 295 -1.22 27.99 16.97
CA ARG A 295 -2.46 27.59 17.66
C ARG A 295 -3.50 28.70 17.68
N THR A 296 -3.03 29.96 17.65
CA THR A 296 -3.88 31.15 17.78
C THR A 296 -3.90 32.01 16.52
N GLY A 297 -2.91 31.85 15.64
CA GLY A 297 -2.66 32.72 14.49
C GLY A 297 -2.11 34.11 14.87
N ALA A 298 -1.84 34.37 16.15
CA ALA A 298 -1.39 35.68 16.61
C ALA A 298 0.12 35.86 16.42
N THR A 299 0.52 36.99 15.84
CA THR A 299 1.93 37.44 15.83
C THR A 299 2.47 37.49 17.26
N THR A 300 3.72 37.08 17.44
CA THR A 300 4.35 36.99 18.77
C THR A 300 4.51 38.39 19.37
N SER A 301 4.11 38.53 20.63
CA SER A 301 4.14 39.80 21.37
C SER A 301 5.52 40.06 22.01
N THR A 302 6.56 40.08 21.17
CA THR A 302 7.95 40.39 21.54
C THR A 302 8.26 41.89 21.41
N ASN A 303 9.45 42.33 21.85
CA ASN A 303 9.94 43.70 21.61
C ASN A 303 11.36 43.63 21.00
N PRO A 304 11.54 43.89 19.69
CA PRO A 304 10.50 44.27 18.71
C PRO A 304 9.47 43.14 18.46
N PRO A 305 8.22 43.44 18.04
CA PRO A 305 7.19 42.44 17.77
C PRO A 305 7.54 41.47 16.64
N GLY A 306 6.96 40.28 16.67
CA GLY A 306 7.12 39.27 15.61
C GLY A 306 8.50 38.60 15.57
N GLN A 307 9.26 38.65 16.66
CA GLN A 307 10.48 37.87 16.86
C GLN A 307 10.18 36.51 17.52
N CYS A 308 11.11 35.55 17.43
CA CYS A 308 11.01 34.29 18.18
C CYS A 308 10.85 34.59 19.68
N PRO A 309 9.76 34.15 20.32
CA PRO A 309 9.48 34.46 21.73
C PRO A 309 10.39 33.69 22.69
N LEU A 310 11.12 32.68 22.20
CA LEU A 310 12.02 31.85 23.00
C LEU A 310 13.47 32.36 23.03
N GLY A 311 13.80 33.40 22.26
CA GLY A 311 15.12 34.00 22.27
C GLY A 311 15.53 34.57 20.92
N SER A 312 16.68 35.25 20.93
CA SER A 312 17.30 35.80 19.72
C SER A 312 18.13 34.75 18.98
N THR A 313 18.50 35.07 17.73
CA THR A 313 19.36 34.23 16.91
C THR A 313 20.73 34.02 17.56
N ASN A 314 21.12 32.77 17.75
CA ASN A 314 22.45 32.39 18.18
C ASN A 314 23.45 32.62 17.01
N PRO A 315 24.44 33.50 17.15
CA PRO A 315 25.35 33.84 16.04
C PRO A 315 26.25 32.68 15.59
N SER A 316 26.47 31.68 16.46
CA SER A 316 27.29 30.51 16.14
C SER A 316 26.53 29.46 15.33
N THR A 317 25.20 29.40 15.44
CA THR A 317 24.37 28.44 14.70
C THR A 317 23.55 29.10 13.61
N GLY A 318 23.21 30.38 13.75
CA GLY A 318 22.25 31.07 12.89
C GLY A 318 20.78 30.75 13.21
N LEU A 319 20.49 30.10 14.35
CA LEU A 319 19.12 29.74 14.76
C LEU A 319 18.62 30.54 15.94
N THR A 320 17.32 30.77 15.96
CA THR A 320 16.58 31.07 17.18
C THR A 320 16.27 29.79 17.97
N ALA A 321 15.79 29.95 19.21
CA ALA A 321 15.32 28.82 20.02
C ALA A 321 13.96 28.26 19.57
N CYS A 322 13.32 28.89 18.57
CA CYS A 322 12.07 28.44 17.96
C CYS A 322 12.30 27.53 16.76
N GLU A 323 13.56 27.23 16.43
CA GLU A 323 13.95 26.44 15.25
C GLU A 323 14.81 25.27 15.68
N TYR A 324 14.86 24.25 14.83
CA TYR A 324 15.82 23.18 14.96
C TYR A 324 16.36 22.78 13.60
N ARG A 325 17.68 22.56 13.54
CA ARG A 325 18.36 21.95 12.40
C ARG A 325 19.17 20.76 12.88
N THR A 326 19.03 19.65 12.17
CA THR A 326 19.86 18.46 12.35
C THR A 326 21.35 18.80 12.38
N THR A 327 22.05 18.18 13.32
CA THR A 327 23.50 18.31 13.49
C THR A 327 24.22 17.10 12.89
N GLY A 328 25.55 17.16 12.83
CA GLY A 328 26.35 15.99 12.46
C GLY A 328 26.13 14.79 13.39
N THR A 329 25.85 15.02 14.67
CA THR A 329 25.56 13.94 15.64
C THR A 329 24.22 13.27 15.32
N ASP A 330 23.19 14.05 15.01
CA ASP A 330 21.88 13.50 14.62
C ASP A 330 21.99 12.67 13.34
N PHE A 331 22.75 13.16 12.35
CA PHE A 331 23.00 12.43 11.10
C PHE A 331 23.72 11.09 11.33
N ALA A 332 24.78 11.09 12.14
CA ALA A 332 25.51 9.86 12.49
C ALA A 332 24.63 8.86 13.27
N ASN A 333 23.79 9.36 14.17
CA ASN A 333 22.83 8.56 14.91
C ASN A 333 21.78 7.94 13.99
N ALA A 334 21.25 8.69 13.00
CA ALA A 334 20.33 8.15 12.02
C ALA A 334 20.96 7.00 11.20
N VAL A 335 22.24 7.11 10.83
CA VAL A 335 22.97 6.03 10.15
C VAL A 335 23.14 4.80 11.06
N THR A 336 23.48 5.01 12.32
CA THR A 336 23.61 3.92 13.30
C THR A 336 22.28 3.22 13.54
N TRP A 337 21.20 3.98 13.73
CA TRP A 337 19.85 3.43 13.87
C TRP A 337 19.45 2.61 12.64
N GLN A 338 19.60 3.17 11.43
CA GLN A 338 19.21 2.49 10.20
C GLN A 338 20.00 1.18 10.01
N SER A 339 21.31 1.23 10.25
CA SER A 339 22.20 0.05 10.15
C SER A 339 21.79 -1.04 11.14
N LEU A 340 21.47 -0.66 12.38
CA LEU A 340 20.99 -1.59 13.40
C LEU A 340 19.63 -2.18 13.05
N MET A 341 18.69 -1.36 12.57
CA MET A 341 17.37 -1.80 12.13
C MET A 341 17.48 -2.79 10.96
N ASN A 342 18.33 -2.52 9.97
CA ASN A 342 18.50 -3.41 8.82
C ASN A 342 19.04 -4.80 9.18
N VAL A 343 19.83 -4.93 10.26
CA VAL A 343 20.35 -6.23 10.72
C VAL A 343 19.45 -6.93 11.72
N THR A 344 18.67 -6.18 12.51
CA THR A 344 17.79 -6.75 13.55
C THR A 344 16.36 -7.02 13.07
N THR A 345 15.96 -6.45 11.94
CA THR A 345 14.63 -6.60 11.35
C THR A 345 14.76 -7.16 9.93
N PRO A 346 14.85 -8.50 9.75
CA PRO A 346 15.26 -9.12 8.48
C PRO A 346 14.43 -8.73 7.27
N ASN A 347 13.11 -8.58 7.43
CA ASN A 347 12.21 -8.18 6.35
C ASN A 347 12.23 -6.67 6.06
N ALA A 348 12.84 -5.85 6.92
CA ALA A 348 13.12 -4.43 6.67
C ALA A 348 14.62 -4.18 6.35
N SER A 349 15.39 -5.22 6.06
CA SER A 349 16.84 -5.13 5.79
C SER A 349 17.21 -4.25 4.59
N ALA A 350 16.29 -4.06 3.65
CA ALA A 350 16.47 -3.18 2.49
C ALA A 350 15.98 -1.74 2.72
N VAL A 351 15.41 -1.42 3.88
CA VAL A 351 14.84 -0.11 4.16
C VAL A 351 15.93 0.93 4.31
N LYS A 352 15.77 2.05 3.60
CA LYS A 352 16.72 3.15 3.57
C LYS A 352 15.97 4.47 3.52
N LEU A 353 16.33 5.43 4.37
CA LEU A 353 15.71 6.76 4.34
C LEU A 353 16.11 7.49 3.04
N THR A 354 15.15 8.22 2.48
CA THR A 354 15.37 9.19 1.41
C THR A 354 15.45 10.57 2.03
N LEU A 355 16.57 11.27 1.87
CA LEU A 355 16.72 12.65 2.33
C LEU A 355 16.43 13.60 1.17
N ALA A 356 15.38 14.41 1.29
CA ALA A 356 15.14 15.55 0.42
C ALA A 356 15.98 16.72 0.96
N PHE A 357 16.89 17.25 0.14
CA PHE A 357 17.93 18.17 0.63
C PHE A 357 17.84 19.56 0.00
N ASN A 358 18.24 20.55 0.80
CA ASN A 358 18.32 21.97 0.45
C ASN A 358 19.78 22.42 0.49
N GLY A 359 20.35 22.65 -0.68
CA GLY A 359 21.77 22.91 -0.86
C GLY A 359 22.29 24.19 -0.19
N SER A 360 21.43 25.18 0.02
CA SER A 360 21.73 26.43 0.73
C SER A 360 21.95 26.20 2.23
N GLY A 361 21.54 25.04 2.73
CA GLY A 361 21.68 24.67 4.11
C GLY A 361 23.06 24.13 4.48
N TYR A 362 23.89 23.77 3.51
CA TYR A 362 25.20 23.15 3.76
C TYR A 362 26.35 24.16 3.62
N GLY A 363 27.33 24.05 4.52
CA GLY A 363 28.54 24.87 4.50
C GLY A 363 29.41 24.67 3.25
N ARG A 364 29.91 25.78 2.69
CA ARG A 364 30.77 25.79 1.47
C ARG A 364 32.01 24.91 1.55
N THR A 365 32.60 24.74 2.75
CA THR A 365 33.83 23.98 2.98
C THR A 365 33.74 22.53 2.48
N TYR A 366 32.56 21.91 2.57
CA TYR A 366 32.35 20.50 2.22
C TYR A 366 31.53 20.32 0.94
N GLY A 367 31.39 21.37 0.13
CA GLY A 367 30.67 21.29 -1.13
C GLY A 367 29.21 21.75 -1.05
N GLY A 368 28.74 22.19 0.10
CA GLY A 368 27.56 23.03 0.19
C GLY A 368 27.73 24.34 -0.58
N MET A 369 26.65 25.11 -0.71
CA MET A 369 26.71 26.45 -1.32
C MET A 369 26.11 27.54 -0.42
N GLY A 370 25.74 27.15 0.80
CA GLY A 370 25.24 28.00 1.87
C GLY A 370 26.28 28.53 2.85
N GLU A 371 25.86 29.47 3.68
CA GLU A 371 26.63 29.97 4.83
C GLU A 371 25.98 29.53 6.15
N TYR A 372 25.49 28.29 6.20
CA TYR A 372 24.89 27.75 7.41
C TYR A 372 25.79 26.65 8.03
N PRO A 373 26.14 26.74 9.34
CA PRO A 373 25.94 27.91 10.19
C PRO A 373 26.81 29.09 9.72
N PRO A 374 26.50 30.35 10.12
CA PRO A 374 27.22 31.56 9.69
C PRO A 374 28.71 31.59 10.01
N GLY A 375 29.18 30.73 10.92
CA GLY A 375 30.59 30.59 11.26
C GLY A 375 30.92 29.22 11.86
N GLY A 376 32.20 28.86 11.85
CA GLY A 376 32.69 27.58 12.37
C GLY A 376 32.64 26.44 11.36
N ILE A 377 32.75 25.21 11.85
CA ILE A 377 32.72 23.99 11.03
C ILE A 377 31.29 23.46 11.01
N ASP A 378 30.69 23.35 9.81
CA ASP A 378 29.41 22.65 9.66
C ASP A 378 29.61 21.13 9.78
N LEU A 379 29.41 20.60 10.98
CA LEU A 379 29.51 19.17 11.24
C LEU A 379 28.43 18.37 10.51
N LEU A 380 27.27 18.96 10.18
CA LEU A 380 26.29 18.27 9.34
C LEU A 380 26.89 18.00 7.97
N SER A 381 27.37 19.04 7.29
CA SER A 381 28.01 18.89 5.97
C SER A 381 29.18 17.91 6.00
N LEU A 382 30.02 17.93 7.04
CA LEU A 382 31.10 16.94 7.18
C LEU A 382 30.55 15.51 7.22
N GLN A 383 29.54 15.25 8.05
CA GLN A 383 28.95 13.91 8.18
C GLN A 383 28.18 13.49 6.92
N THR A 384 27.49 14.42 6.26
CA THR A 384 26.87 14.20 4.96
C THR A 384 27.91 13.75 3.93
N ALA A 385 29.04 14.45 3.82
CA ALA A 385 30.11 14.06 2.89
C ALA A 385 30.69 12.66 3.19
N LEU A 386 30.85 12.32 4.48
CA LEU A 386 31.38 11.04 4.92
C LEU A 386 30.41 9.87 4.73
N GLN A 387 29.11 10.10 4.95
CA GLN A 387 28.13 9.04 5.12
C GLN A 387 26.97 9.08 4.10
N GLN A 388 27.04 9.90 3.05
CA GLN A 388 25.97 10.02 2.05
C GLN A 388 25.53 8.68 1.42
N GLY A 389 26.46 7.72 1.32
CA GLY A 389 26.17 6.39 0.79
C GLY A 389 25.15 5.61 1.63
N SER A 390 24.92 6.01 2.88
CA SER A 390 23.93 5.43 3.79
C SER A 390 22.49 5.88 3.50
N PHE A 391 22.26 6.85 2.62
CA PHE A 391 20.93 7.38 2.29
C PHE A 391 20.60 7.31 0.79
N LYS A 392 19.31 7.45 0.47
CA LYS A 392 18.82 7.87 -0.86
C LYS A 392 18.68 9.39 -0.85
N TRP A 393 18.82 10.05 -2.00
CA TRP A 393 18.79 11.51 -2.08
C TRP A 393 17.83 11.98 -3.16
N VAL A 394 17.04 13.00 -2.84
CA VAL A 394 16.15 13.70 -3.78
C VAL A 394 16.32 15.20 -3.61
N SER A 395 16.22 15.97 -4.70
CA SER A 395 16.28 17.43 -4.58
C SER A 395 15.07 17.93 -3.80
N HIS A 396 15.26 18.93 -2.95
CA HIS A 396 14.17 19.68 -2.33
C HIS A 396 14.24 21.18 -2.66
N THR A 397 14.74 21.52 -3.86
CA THR A 397 15.21 22.87 -4.26
C THR A 397 16.47 23.31 -3.51
N TYR A 398 17.04 24.45 -3.89
CA TYR A 398 18.30 24.91 -3.33
C TYR A 398 18.08 25.58 -1.97
N ASP A 399 17.17 26.55 -1.88
CA ASP A 399 16.93 27.33 -0.67
C ASP A 399 15.52 27.25 -0.10
N HIS A 400 14.71 26.29 -0.59
CA HIS A 400 13.34 26.07 -0.14
C HIS A 400 12.37 27.22 -0.50
N ALA A 401 12.70 28.03 -1.51
CA ALA A 401 11.75 29.04 -1.97
C ALA A 401 10.49 28.41 -2.58
N LEU A 402 9.31 28.83 -2.09
CA LEU A 402 8.01 28.42 -2.61
C LEU A 402 7.89 28.70 -4.11
N LEU A 403 7.38 27.72 -4.86
CA LEU A 403 7.36 27.73 -6.33
C LEU A 403 6.01 28.21 -6.92
N ASP A 404 5.19 28.85 -6.08
CA ASP A 404 3.92 29.49 -6.43
C ASP A 404 3.99 31.02 -6.27
N PRO A 405 3.14 31.79 -6.97
CA PRO A 405 3.01 33.23 -6.72
C PRO A 405 2.61 33.53 -5.26
N PRO A 406 3.12 34.62 -4.66
CA PRO A 406 3.98 35.66 -5.24
C PRO A 406 5.50 35.41 -5.11
N PHE A 407 5.92 34.20 -4.74
CA PHE A 407 7.31 33.86 -4.39
C PHE A 407 8.16 33.54 -5.65
N THR A 408 8.73 32.32 -5.74
CA THR A 408 9.51 31.89 -6.91
C THR A 408 8.59 31.55 -8.07
N THR A 409 8.58 32.40 -9.09
CA THR A 409 7.63 32.24 -10.21
C THR A 409 8.23 32.42 -11.59
N THR A 410 9.44 32.96 -11.73
CA THR A 410 10.07 33.04 -13.05
C THR A 410 10.78 31.73 -13.40
N ALA A 411 10.76 31.35 -14.68
CA ALA A 411 11.44 30.15 -15.14
C ALA A 411 12.94 30.15 -14.81
N ALA A 412 13.57 31.33 -14.80
CA ALA A 412 14.99 31.49 -14.46
C ALA A 412 15.26 31.19 -12.97
N GLN A 413 14.40 31.67 -12.06
CA GLN A 413 14.54 31.37 -10.62
C GLN A 413 14.34 29.88 -10.35
N VAL A 414 13.30 29.27 -10.92
CA VAL A 414 13.04 27.82 -10.77
C VAL A 414 14.22 27.01 -11.31
N GLN A 415 14.79 27.38 -12.46
CA GLN A 415 15.99 26.71 -12.97
C GLN A 415 17.23 26.93 -12.09
N ALA A 416 17.40 28.13 -11.52
CA ALA A 416 18.51 28.41 -10.61
C ALA A 416 18.44 27.54 -9.35
N GLU A 417 17.24 27.40 -8.76
CA GLU A 417 16.98 26.51 -7.63
C GLU A 417 17.42 25.07 -7.96
N MET A 418 17.01 24.55 -9.12
CA MET A 418 17.37 23.19 -9.52
C MET A 418 18.87 23.03 -9.81
N GLN A 419 19.46 23.97 -10.55
CA GLN A 419 20.86 23.91 -10.96
C GLN A 419 21.80 24.02 -9.77
N ASN A 420 21.51 24.92 -8.82
CA ASN A 420 22.34 25.10 -7.63
C ASN A 420 22.26 23.87 -6.72
N ASN A 421 21.08 23.27 -6.55
CA ASN A 421 20.97 22.06 -5.74
C ASN A 421 21.72 20.86 -6.36
N VAL A 422 21.68 20.72 -7.69
CA VAL A 422 22.48 19.69 -8.39
C VAL A 422 23.99 19.94 -8.26
N LYS A 423 24.45 21.20 -8.26
CA LYS A 423 25.87 21.49 -8.00
C LYS A 423 26.28 20.99 -6.62
N VAL A 424 25.45 21.19 -5.60
CA VAL A 424 25.69 20.70 -4.23
C VAL A 424 25.74 19.17 -4.20
N ALA A 425 24.76 18.47 -4.80
CA ALA A 425 24.78 17.02 -4.89
C ALA A 425 26.05 16.47 -5.56
N ASN A 426 26.52 17.11 -6.64
CA ASN A 426 27.75 16.73 -7.33
C ASN A 426 29.00 16.95 -6.46
N LYS A 427 29.03 18.02 -5.66
CA LYS A 427 30.15 18.30 -4.75
C LYS A 427 30.22 17.30 -3.60
N PHE A 428 29.08 16.95 -3.01
CA PHE A 428 28.98 15.86 -2.01
C PHE A 428 29.09 14.45 -2.61
N ARG A 429 29.02 14.33 -3.94
CA ARG A 429 29.10 13.07 -4.70
C ARG A 429 28.00 12.07 -4.33
N PHE A 430 26.77 12.54 -4.15
CA PHE A 430 25.62 11.68 -3.81
C PHE A 430 25.45 10.53 -4.82
N THR A 431 25.59 9.28 -4.36
CA THR A 431 25.58 8.10 -5.23
C THR A 431 24.17 7.59 -5.55
N ASN A 432 23.17 7.96 -4.74
CA ASN A 432 21.77 7.57 -4.89
C ASN A 432 20.88 8.79 -5.16
N PHE A 433 21.34 9.71 -6.01
CA PHE A 433 20.65 10.94 -6.38
C PHE A 433 20.24 10.92 -7.86
N SER A 434 19.04 11.41 -8.16
CA SER A 434 18.61 11.70 -9.53
C SER A 434 18.08 13.12 -9.64
N LYS A 435 18.58 13.86 -10.64
CA LYS A 435 18.03 15.18 -10.98
C LYS A 435 16.65 15.12 -11.64
N TRP A 436 16.17 13.93 -11.99
CA TRP A 436 14.85 13.74 -12.64
C TRP A 436 13.70 13.69 -11.65
N THR A 437 14.01 13.69 -10.35
CA THR A 437 13.05 13.59 -9.26
C THR A 437 13.16 14.80 -8.34
N LEU A 438 12.02 15.29 -7.86
CA LEU A 438 11.97 16.45 -6.98
C LEU A 438 10.82 16.31 -5.97
N VAL A 439 11.10 16.69 -4.72
CA VAL A 439 10.09 17.08 -3.76
C VAL A 439 10.04 18.61 -3.79
N THR A 440 8.89 19.22 -4.07
CA THR A 440 8.80 20.69 -4.10
C THR A 440 8.59 21.24 -2.68
N PRO A 441 9.16 22.43 -2.34
CA PRO A 441 8.98 23.09 -1.05
C PRO A 441 7.50 23.22 -0.73
N GLU A 442 7.06 22.66 0.40
CA GLU A 442 5.65 22.63 0.82
C GLU A 442 4.67 22.11 -0.24
N ILE A 443 5.12 21.26 -1.17
CA ILE A 443 4.29 20.76 -2.28
C ILE A 443 3.78 21.92 -3.19
N SER A 444 4.49 23.05 -3.20
CA SER A 444 4.20 24.21 -4.06
C SER A 444 4.55 23.95 -5.53
N GLY A 445 4.00 24.77 -6.42
CA GLY A 445 4.31 24.80 -7.84
C GLY A 445 3.62 23.73 -8.70
N LEU A 446 2.90 22.78 -8.09
CA LEU A 446 2.23 21.68 -8.78
C LEU A 446 1.16 22.12 -9.78
N TYR A 447 0.69 23.37 -9.68
CA TYR A 447 -0.35 23.92 -10.53
C TYR A 447 0.06 25.22 -11.22
N ASN A 448 1.35 25.58 -11.15
CA ASN A 448 1.91 26.78 -11.77
C ASN A 448 2.56 26.44 -13.13
N PRO A 449 1.99 26.91 -14.27
CA PRO A 449 2.51 26.59 -15.59
C PRO A 449 3.98 27.00 -15.80
N THR A 450 4.40 28.14 -15.25
CA THR A 450 5.77 28.63 -15.40
C THR A 450 6.76 27.73 -14.66
N THR A 451 6.42 27.35 -13.43
CA THR A 451 7.22 26.40 -12.63
C THR A 451 7.34 25.06 -13.33
N LEU A 452 6.21 24.45 -13.69
CA LEU A 452 6.20 23.15 -14.34
C LEU A 452 6.94 23.16 -15.69
N GLY A 453 6.76 24.22 -16.49
CA GLY A 453 7.52 24.41 -17.73
C GLY A 453 9.03 24.47 -17.51
N ALA A 454 9.48 25.20 -16.47
CA ALA A 454 10.89 25.30 -16.12
C ALA A 454 11.46 23.98 -15.59
N LEU A 455 10.69 23.23 -14.80
CA LEU A 455 11.07 21.90 -14.31
C LEU A 455 11.24 20.90 -15.46
N VAL A 456 10.31 20.88 -16.42
CA VAL A 456 10.43 20.06 -17.63
C VAL A 456 11.65 20.47 -18.45
N ALA A 457 11.90 21.77 -18.64
CA ALA A 457 13.08 22.26 -19.36
C ALA A 457 14.41 21.89 -18.68
N PHE A 458 14.43 21.82 -17.34
CA PHE A 458 15.58 21.32 -16.58
C PHE A 458 15.80 19.80 -16.71
N GLY A 459 14.74 19.06 -17.03
CA GLY A 459 14.72 17.61 -17.18
C GLY A 459 14.16 16.87 -15.97
N THR A 460 13.44 17.55 -15.08
CA THR A 460 12.64 16.89 -14.04
C THR A 460 11.50 16.11 -14.71
N GLN A 461 11.25 14.89 -14.22
CA GLN A 461 10.25 13.96 -14.78
C GLN A 461 9.21 13.54 -13.75
N VAL A 462 9.63 13.37 -12.48
CA VAL A 462 8.77 12.83 -11.43
C VAL A 462 8.75 13.79 -10.23
N LEU A 463 7.54 14.17 -9.81
CA LEU A 463 7.29 14.92 -8.57
C LEU A 463 6.51 14.05 -7.59
N VAL A 464 6.61 14.37 -6.30
CA VAL A 464 5.60 13.92 -5.34
C VAL A 464 4.42 14.90 -5.30
N SER A 465 3.22 14.39 -5.02
CA SER A 465 2.04 15.19 -4.68
C SER A 465 1.50 14.80 -3.31
N ASP A 466 0.71 15.65 -2.66
CA ASP A 466 0.13 15.35 -1.34
C ASP A 466 -1.17 14.54 -1.45
N SER A 467 -1.19 13.33 -0.90
CA SER A 467 -2.39 12.47 -0.93
C SER A 467 -3.53 12.97 -0.04
N SER A 468 -3.26 13.86 0.92
CA SER A 468 -4.27 14.51 1.77
C SER A 468 -4.92 15.72 1.09
N LYS A 469 -4.28 16.27 0.05
CA LYS A 469 -4.76 17.41 -0.75
C LYS A 469 -4.78 17.05 -2.24
N PRO A 470 -5.59 16.05 -2.64
CA PRO A 470 -5.52 15.52 -4.01
C PRO A 470 -6.10 16.47 -5.06
N THR A 471 -6.71 17.59 -4.65
CA THR A 471 -7.52 18.50 -5.45
C THR A 471 -6.74 19.73 -5.90
N PRO A 472 -6.77 20.12 -7.19
CA PRO A 472 -6.11 21.33 -7.64
C PRO A 472 -6.90 22.58 -7.23
N PRO A 473 -6.29 23.78 -7.18
CA PRO A 473 -7.03 25.02 -7.03
C PRO A 473 -8.15 25.16 -8.07
N VAL A 474 -9.31 25.67 -7.65
CA VAL A 474 -10.47 25.87 -8.53
C VAL A 474 -10.10 26.80 -9.69
N GLY A 475 -10.46 26.41 -10.90
CA GLY A 475 -10.19 27.19 -12.12
C GLY A 475 -8.79 26.97 -12.72
N THR A 476 -7.99 26.05 -12.18
CA THR A 476 -6.69 25.68 -12.77
C THR A 476 -6.88 25.13 -14.19
N ALA A 477 -6.32 25.81 -15.19
CA ALA A 477 -6.41 25.41 -16.59
C ALA A 477 -5.72 24.04 -16.84
N GLY A 478 -6.35 23.19 -17.66
CA GLY A 478 -5.85 21.84 -17.96
C GLY A 478 -6.22 20.79 -16.91
N CYS A 479 -6.65 21.21 -15.72
CA CYS A 479 -7.11 20.32 -14.66
C CYS A 479 -8.63 20.15 -14.69
N PRO A 480 -9.15 18.95 -14.33
CA PRO A 480 -10.59 18.76 -14.20
C PRO A 480 -11.16 19.79 -13.24
N THR A 481 -12.15 20.56 -13.69
CA THR A 481 -12.85 21.52 -12.85
C THR A 481 -13.69 20.76 -11.84
N ASN A 482 -13.24 20.66 -10.60
CA ASN A 482 -14.08 20.17 -9.53
C ASN A 482 -14.95 21.32 -8.99
N ASN A 483 -15.91 21.78 -9.80
CA ASN A 483 -17.04 22.54 -9.29
C ASN A 483 -18.11 21.54 -8.85
N ASN A 484 -18.64 21.70 -7.62
CA ASN A 484 -19.62 20.86 -6.89
C ASN A 484 -19.05 20.06 -5.69
N GLY A 485 -17.88 20.42 -5.16
CA GLY A 485 -17.41 19.92 -3.85
C GLY A 485 -16.90 18.46 -3.83
N VAL A 486 -16.77 17.80 -4.99
CA VAL A 486 -16.18 16.46 -5.08
C VAL A 486 -14.66 16.59 -5.14
N ALA A 487 -13.95 15.94 -4.20
CA ALA A 487 -12.50 15.89 -4.23
C ALA A 487 -12.01 15.21 -5.52
N TRP A 488 -10.98 15.77 -6.16
CA TRP A 488 -10.28 15.08 -7.26
C TRP A 488 -9.77 13.74 -6.70
N PRO A 489 -10.17 12.58 -7.26
CA PRO A 489 -9.82 11.30 -6.66
C PRO A 489 -8.31 11.09 -6.68
N LEU A 490 -7.81 10.42 -5.64
CA LEU A 490 -6.47 9.87 -5.67
C LEU A 490 -6.33 8.92 -6.85
N PRO A 491 -5.15 8.85 -7.49
CA PRO A 491 -4.86 7.77 -8.43
C PRO A 491 -5.18 6.40 -7.82
N ALA A 492 -5.42 5.40 -8.67
CA ALA A 492 -5.59 4.02 -8.23
C ALA A 492 -4.39 3.54 -7.39
N PHE A 493 -4.58 2.50 -6.57
CA PHE A 493 -3.48 1.89 -5.81
C PHE A 493 -2.28 1.61 -6.70
N ASN A 494 -1.09 1.91 -6.18
CA ASN A 494 0.18 1.73 -6.86
C ASN A 494 0.36 2.55 -8.15
N ALA A 495 -0.55 3.46 -8.49
CA ALA A 495 -0.46 4.33 -9.65
C ALA A 495 -0.20 5.79 -9.26
N GLY A 496 0.30 6.54 -10.22
CA GLY A 496 0.41 8.00 -10.17
C GLY A 496 -0.46 8.63 -11.26
N LYS A 497 -0.20 9.88 -11.60
CA LYS A 497 -0.89 10.59 -12.67
C LYS A 497 0.07 11.48 -13.45
N LEU A 498 -0.25 11.75 -14.72
CA LEU A 498 0.37 12.87 -15.41
C LEU A 498 -0.16 14.16 -14.79
N ASN A 499 0.71 15.15 -14.57
CA ASN A 499 0.29 16.45 -14.09
C ASN A 499 -0.67 17.09 -15.11
N CYS A 500 -1.77 17.65 -14.62
CA CYS A 500 -2.85 18.15 -15.47
C CYS A 500 -2.54 19.50 -16.15
N VAL A 501 -1.60 20.28 -15.62
CA VAL A 501 -1.14 21.54 -16.24
C VAL A 501 -0.03 21.27 -17.25
N ASN A 502 0.90 20.37 -16.94
CA ASN A 502 1.99 19.99 -17.83
C ASN A 502 2.30 18.49 -17.77
N GLN A 503 1.85 17.74 -18.78
CA GLN A 503 2.00 16.29 -18.86
C GLN A 503 3.46 15.81 -19.06
N GLY A 504 4.44 16.71 -19.19
CA GLY A 504 5.86 16.38 -19.09
C GLY A 504 6.30 15.96 -17.69
N ILE A 505 5.45 16.20 -16.68
CA ILE A 505 5.66 15.79 -15.29
C ILE A 505 4.69 14.65 -14.93
N PHE A 506 5.23 13.65 -14.23
CA PHE A 506 4.48 12.59 -13.60
C PHE A 506 4.46 12.76 -12.08
N GLU A 507 3.29 12.69 -11.47
CA GLU A 507 3.08 12.90 -10.03
C GLU A 507 2.84 11.55 -9.34
N VAL A 508 3.66 11.29 -8.33
CA VAL A 508 3.52 10.18 -7.40
C VAL A 508 2.87 10.71 -6.12
N PRO A 509 1.66 10.25 -5.75
CA PRO A 509 1.08 10.63 -4.47
C PRO A 509 1.96 10.18 -3.29
N ARG A 510 2.11 11.03 -2.30
CA ARG A 510 2.89 10.80 -1.08
C ARG A 510 1.98 10.95 0.13
N TYR A 511 2.08 10.02 1.07
CA TYR A 511 1.32 10.06 2.31
C TYR A 511 1.85 11.13 3.25
N ALA A 512 0.99 12.08 3.62
CA ALA A 512 1.19 12.86 4.83
C ALA A 512 1.11 11.94 6.06
N THR A 513 2.00 12.15 7.02
CA THR A 513 1.98 11.40 8.28
C THR A 513 1.68 12.34 9.44
N ALA A 514 1.18 11.79 10.53
CA ALA A 514 0.94 12.55 11.76
C ALA A 514 2.20 12.62 12.65
N LEU A 515 3.39 12.35 12.10
CA LEU A 515 4.67 12.82 12.63
C LEU A 515 4.99 14.12 11.88
N PHE A 516 4.59 15.23 12.48
CA PHE A 516 4.55 16.54 11.82
C PHE A 516 5.95 17.08 11.48
N TYR A 517 6.00 18.09 10.62
CA TYR A 517 7.26 18.63 10.08
C TYR A 517 8.09 19.42 11.10
N ASN A 518 7.40 20.01 12.07
CA ASN A 518 7.85 21.01 13.02
C ASN A 518 7.98 20.44 14.44
N VAL A 519 8.33 19.14 14.56
CA VAL A 519 8.52 18.48 15.86
C VAL A 519 9.82 17.68 15.90
N SER A 520 10.63 17.96 16.91
CA SER A 520 11.96 17.39 17.13
C SER A 520 12.08 16.59 18.44
N GLN A 521 11.12 16.75 19.36
CA GLN A 521 11.10 16.09 20.66
C GLN A 521 9.74 15.44 20.99
N PRO A 522 9.71 14.43 21.88
CA PRO A 522 8.47 13.76 22.27
C PRO A 522 7.38 14.72 22.78
N SER A 523 7.76 15.72 23.57
CA SER A 523 6.80 16.70 24.11
C SER A 523 6.19 17.60 23.03
N GLU A 524 6.97 17.95 22.01
CA GLU A 524 6.52 18.78 20.88
C GLU A 524 5.50 18.00 20.05
N TRP A 525 5.82 16.74 19.71
CA TRP A 525 4.93 15.87 18.96
C TRP A 525 3.63 15.58 19.71
N VAL A 526 3.70 15.30 21.01
CA VAL A 526 2.50 15.11 21.85
C VAL A 526 1.64 16.37 21.89
N ALA A 527 2.26 17.55 22.05
CA ALA A 527 1.53 18.81 22.12
C ALA A 527 0.78 19.10 20.81
N GLU A 528 1.43 18.92 19.66
CA GLU A 528 0.80 19.18 18.36
C GLU A 528 -0.23 18.10 17.99
N TYR A 529 0.06 16.82 18.27
CA TYR A 529 -0.90 15.75 18.03
C TYR A 529 -2.18 15.95 18.84
N ASN A 530 -2.06 16.36 20.11
CA ASN A 530 -3.23 16.66 20.94
C ASN A 530 -3.89 18.00 20.59
N TYR A 531 -3.16 18.96 20.03
CA TYR A 531 -3.76 20.16 19.44
C TYR A 531 -4.73 19.80 18.29
N PHE A 532 -4.41 18.77 17.50
CA PHE A 532 -5.35 18.28 16.47
C PHE A 532 -6.39 17.30 17.02
N TYR A 533 -5.99 16.28 17.79
CA TYR A 533 -6.81 15.11 18.07
C TYR A 533 -7.08 14.83 19.56
N GLY A 534 -6.53 15.65 20.45
CA GLY A 534 -6.68 15.50 21.90
C GLY A 534 -8.06 15.90 22.40
N ALA A 535 -8.28 15.81 23.72
CA ALA A 535 -9.58 16.07 24.36
C ALA A 535 -10.16 17.44 24.02
N ASN A 536 -9.27 18.43 23.86
CA ASN A 536 -9.59 19.82 23.53
C ASN A 536 -9.01 20.24 22.16
N GLY A 537 -8.67 19.27 21.31
CA GLY A 537 -8.11 19.51 19.99
C GLY A 537 -9.14 19.98 18.97
N ILE A 538 -8.69 20.17 17.73
CA ILE A 538 -9.54 20.54 16.58
C ILE A 538 -10.59 19.45 16.27
N ASP A 539 -10.23 18.18 16.35
CA ASP A 539 -11.10 17.02 16.24
C ASP A 539 -11.07 16.21 17.55
N PRO A 540 -11.79 16.67 18.59
CA PRO A 540 -11.77 16.02 19.90
C PRO A 540 -12.51 14.67 19.88
N THR A 541 -13.34 14.42 18.87
CA THR A 541 -14.12 13.17 18.75
C THR A 541 -13.27 12.00 18.27
N ARG A 542 -12.07 12.26 17.74
CA ARG A 542 -11.15 11.23 17.27
C ARG A 542 -10.77 10.25 18.37
N TRP A 543 -10.43 10.76 19.56
CA TRP A 543 -10.01 9.94 20.71
C TRP A 543 -10.77 10.24 22.01
N GLY A 544 -11.22 11.47 22.21
CA GLY A 544 -11.91 11.90 23.44
C GLY A 544 -11.01 12.13 24.67
N TYR A 545 -9.69 12.02 24.53
CA TYR A 545 -8.70 12.29 25.58
C TYR A 545 -7.34 12.67 24.97
N ASP A 546 -6.45 13.29 25.75
CA ASP A 546 -5.08 13.62 25.32
C ASP A 546 -4.19 12.37 25.37
N LEU A 547 -3.47 12.10 24.29
CA LEU A 547 -2.58 10.95 24.16
C LEU A 547 -1.19 11.24 24.73
N THR A 548 -0.59 10.23 25.35
CA THR A 548 0.84 10.19 25.71
C THR A 548 1.71 9.90 24.48
N TYR A 549 3.03 10.13 24.57
CA TYR A 549 3.98 9.83 23.49
C TYR A 549 3.88 8.39 22.96
N ALA A 550 3.80 7.40 23.87
CA ALA A 550 3.66 6.00 23.49
C ALA A 550 2.33 5.73 22.75
N GLN A 551 1.24 6.39 23.14
CA GLN A 551 -0.05 6.28 22.45
C GLN A 551 -0.03 6.99 21.09
N VAL A 552 0.65 8.14 20.97
CA VAL A 552 0.84 8.81 19.68
C VAL A 552 1.60 7.90 18.71
N ILE A 553 2.73 7.32 19.13
CA ILE A 553 3.46 6.33 18.32
C ILE A 553 2.55 5.16 17.93
N ASP A 554 1.77 4.62 18.88
CA ASP A 554 0.84 3.53 18.61
C ASP A 554 -0.16 3.91 17.51
N LYS A 555 -0.83 5.06 17.61
CA LYS A 555 -1.85 5.50 16.62
C LYS A 555 -1.26 5.84 15.27
N VAL A 556 -0.10 6.50 15.25
CA VAL A 556 0.54 6.85 13.97
C VAL A 556 1.06 5.57 13.30
N SER A 557 1.71 4.66 14.03
CA SER A 557 2.20 3.38 13.48
C SER A 557 1.07 2.43 13.04
N ASP A 558 -0.14 2.50 13.64
CA ASP A 558 -1.32 1.78 13.14
C ASP A 558 -1.69 2.22 11.73
N GLN A 559 -1.61 3.52 11.43
CA GLN A 559 -1.86 4.03 10.09
C GLN A 559 -0.74 3.59 9.12
N LEU A 560 0.52 3.76 9.50
CA LEU A 560 1.65 3.45 8.62
C LEU A 560 1.70 1.97 8.24
N VAL A 561 1.45 1.05 9.19
CA VAL A 561 1.46 -0.39 8.90
C VAL A 561 0.38 -0.77 7.88
N THR A 562 -0.77 -0.09 7.86
CA THR A 562 -1.81 -0.38 6.85
C THR A 562 -1.32 -0.09 5.43
N TYR A 563 -0.49 0.95 5.22
CA TYR A 563 0.09 1.22 3.90
C TYR A 563 0.97 0.06 3.41
N LEU A 564 1.77 -0.54 4.31
CA LEU A 564 2.58 -1.72 3.99
C LEU A 564 1.71 -2.95 3.71
N LEU A 565 0.67 -3.19 4.52
CA LEU A 565 -0.22 -4.35 4.38
C LEU A 565 -1.12 -4.27 3.13
N THR A 566 -1.31 -3.07 2.58
CA THR A 566 -2.07 -2.84 1.34
C THR A 566 -1.20 -2.87 0.08
N PHE A 567 0.11 -3.06 0.22
CA PHE A 567 1.07 -3.13 -0.89
C PHE A 567 1.19 -1.82 -1.68
N ASP A 568 0.89 -0.70 -1.05
CA ASP A 568 0.89 0.60 -1.70
C ASP A 568 2.32 1.17 -1.77
N ASN A 569 2.75 1.57 -2.97
CA ASN A 569 4.10 2.04 -3.27
C ASN A 569 4.30 3.54 -3.01
N ARG A 570 3.27 4.25 -2.56
CA ARG A 570 3.36 5.68 -2.25
C ARG A 570 4.38 5.95 -1.13
N PRO A 571 5.28 6.93 -1.30
CA PRO A 571 6.21 7.34 -0.25
C PRO A 571 5.48 7.94 0.97
N MET A 572 6.21 8.11 2.06
CA MET A 572 5.74 8.73 3.31
C MET A 572 6.54 10.01 3.59
N MET A 573 5.85 11.07 3.98
CA MET A 573 6.42 12.39 4.29
C MET A 573 6.83 12.51 5.76
N PHE A 574 8.06 12.95 5.97
CA PHE A 574 8.72 13.30 7.23
C PHE A 574 9.66 14.48 7.00
N HIS A 575 10.24 15.06 8.04
CA HIS A 575 11.13 16.23 7.94
C HIS A 575 12.35 16.09 8.84
N GLN A 576 13.39 16.87 8.58
CA GLN A 576 14.70 16.71 9.23
C GLN A 576 14.61 16.85 10.76
N SER A 577 13.72 17.69 11.29
CA SER A 577 13.54 17.82 12.74
C SER A 577 13.20 16.48 13.42
N ASN A 578 12.52 15.57 12.72
CA ASN A 578 12.14 14.25 13.22
C ASN A 578 13.36 13.32 13.47
N LEU A 579 14.54 13.67 12.94
CA LEU A 579 15.80 12.95 13.10
C LEU A 579 16.63 13.42 14.30
N ARG A 580 16.17 14.44 15.06
CA ARG A 580 16.86 14.87 16.29
C ARG A 580 17.06 13.68 17.24
N ALA A 581 18.30 13.52 17.70
CA ALA A 581 18.66 12.54 18.71
C ALA A 581 18.27 13.04 20.11
N TYR A 582 16.96 13.11 20.40
CA TYR A 582 16.43 13.78 21.61
C TYR A 582 16.87 13.12 22.93
N SER A 583 17.26 11.84 22.92
CA SER A 583 17.84 11.12 24.07
C SER A 583 19.36 10.90 23.95
N GLY A 584 19.99 11.54 22.96
CA GLY A 584 21.37 11.26 22.53
C GLY A 584 21.49 10.10 21.55
N THR A 585 20.47 9.25 21.40
CA THR A 585 20.47 8.10 20.45
C THR A 585 19.12 7.85 19.76
N SER A 586 17.99 8.07 20.45
CA SER A 586 16.64 7.88 19.89
C SER A 586 16.20 9.09 19.08
N THR A 587 15.43 8.84 18.01
CA THR A 587 14.80 9.86 17.17
C THR A 587 13.30 9.56 17.04
N LEU A 588 12.48 10.59 16.81
CA LEU A 588 11.02 10.41 16.68
C LEU A 588 10.69 9.49 15.49
N LEU A 589 11.36 9.72 14.36
CA LEU A 589 11.19 8.89 13.17
C LEU A 589 11.66 7.45 13.41
N GLY A 590 12.79 7.27 14.12
CA GLY A 590 13.32 5.95 14.45
C GLY A 590 12.37 5.14 15.32
N ASP A 591 11.81 5.75 16.36
CA ASP A 591 10.80 5.14 17.23
C ASP A 591 9.55 4.74 16.44
N LEU A 592 9.04 5.64 15.59
CA LEU A 592 7.84 5.39 14.78
C LEU A 592 8.04 4.26 13.77
N LEU A 593 9.18 4.23 13.06
CA LEU A 593 9.49 3.17 12.10
C LEU A 593 9.72 1.83 12.80
N ASN A 594 10.39 1.82 13.96
CA ASN A 594 10.54 0.62 14.79
C ASN A 594 9.16 0.04 15.19
N ALA A 595 8.24 0.88 15.67
CA ALA A 595 6.89 0.46 16.02
C ALA A 595 6.12 -0.05 14.79
N THR A 596 6.24 0.63 13.65
CA THR A 596 5.62 0.24 12.37
C THR A 596 6.09 -1.13 11.90
N PHE A 597 7.41 -1.38 11.90
CA PHE A 597 7.96 -2.68 11.49
C PHE A 597 7.68 -3.78 12.51
N GLY A 598 7.64 -3.46 13.80
CA GLY A 598 7.16 -4.37 14.84
C GLY A 598 5.71 -4.82 14.58
N LYS A 599 4.83 -3.89 14.23
CA LYS A 599 3.44 -4.19 13.84
C LYS A 599 3.38 -4.98 12.54
N TYR A 600 4.17 -4.62 11.53
CA TYR A 600 4.25 -5.39 10.28
C TYR A 600 4.62 -6.85 10.57
N ASN A 601 5.60 -7.10 11.45
CA ASN A 601 6.04 -8.44 11.86
C ASN A 601 4.99 -9.20 12.69
N ARG A 602 4.11 -8.48 13.38
CA ARG A 602 2.95 -9.07 14.04
C ARG A 602 1.96 -9.64 13.02
N TYR A 603 1.76 -8.96 11.89
CA TYR A 603 0.83 -9.39 10.85
C TYR A 603 1.44 -10.39 9.89
N TYR A 604 2.65 -10.13 9.38
CA TYR A 604 3.37 -10.94 8.38
C TYR A 604 4.68 -11.49 8.94
N LYS A 605 5.05 -12.71 8.54
CA LYS A 605 6.29 -13.36 8.99
C LYS A 605 7.51 -12.74 8.32
N ASN A 606 7.85 -13.23 7.12
CA ASN A 606 9.09 -12.92 6.43
C ASN A 606 8.84 -12.25 5.07
N LEU A 607 7.67 -11.64 4.86
CA LEU A 607 7.36 -10.98 3.60
C LEU A 607 8.27 -9.73 3.46
N PRO A 608 9.23 -9.70 2.50
CA PRO A 608 10.25 -8.64 2.48
C PRO A 608 9.68 -7.27 2.12
N ILE A 609 10.10 -6.22 2.80
CA ILE A 609 9.75 -4.83 2.48
C ILE A 609 10.78 -4.28 1.50
N GLN A 610 10.30 -3.73 0.39
CA GLN A 610 11.12 -3.02 -0.59
C GLN A 610 11.18 -1.53 -0.28
N SER A 611 12.34 -0.90 -0.50
CA SER A 611 12.50 0.56 -0.35
C SER A 611 13.03 1.23 -1.61
N PRO A 612 12.21 1.30 -2.68
CA PRO A 612 12.61 1.89 -3.95
C PRO A 612 12.93 3.39 -3.82
N SER A 613 13.68 3.92 -4.80
CA SER A 613 13.86 5.37 -4.96
C SER A 613 12.59 6.00 -5.55
N LEU A 614 12.40 7.32 -5.39
CA LEU A 614 11.28 8.03 -6.02
C LEU A 614 11.23 7.84 -7.55
N LEU A 615 12.39 7.74 -8.22
CA LEU A 615 12.44 7.48 -9.67
C LEU A 615 11.90 6.09 -10.01
N THR A 616 12.27 5.08 -9.21
CA THR A 616 11.77 3.72 -9.34
C THR A 616 10.28 3.65 -9.06
N ILE A 617 9.80 4.33 -8.00
CA ILE A 617 8.37 4.44 -7.70
C ILE A 617 7.62 5.10 -8.86
N GLY A 618 8.13 6.20 -9.41
CA GLY A 618 7.55 6.86 -10.58
C GLY A 618 7.44 5.92 -11.79
N THR A 619 8.45 5.06 -12.01
CA THR A 619 8.41 4.05 -13.07
C THR A 619 7.32 3.01 -12.82
N LEU A 620 7.29 2.42 -11.61
CA LEU A 620 6.29 1.41 -11.22
C LEU A 620 4.86 1.99 -11.30
N ALA A 621 4.69 3.22 -10.81
CA ALA A 621 3.41 3.91 -10.78
C ALA A 621 2.92 4.29 -12.17
N ASN A 622 3.81 4.71 -13.07
CA ASN A 622 3.47 4.96 -14.47
C ASN A 622 3.14 3.66 -15.21
N GLN A 623 3.89 2.57 -14.98
CA GLN A 623 3.57 1.24 -15.52
C GLN A 623 2.20 0.78 -15.05
N ARG A 624 1.86 0.98 -13.76
CA ARG A 624 0.55 0.62 -13.23
C ARG A 624 -0.58 1.46 -13.84
N MET A 625 -0.38 2.76 -14.01
CA MET A 625 -1.34 3.63 -14.70
C MET A 625 -1.58 3.18 -16.16
N VAL A 626 -0.52 2.81 -16.88
CA VAL A 626 -0.62 2.26 -18.24
C VAL A 626 -1.35 0.92 -18.23
N TYR A 627 -0.96 -0.02 -17.36
CA TYR A 627 -1.62 -1.32 -17.21
C TYR A 627 -3.13 -1.16 -16.99
N ASN A 628 -3.54 -0.34 -16.01
CA ASN A 628 -4.95 -0.13 -15.67
C ASN A 628 -5.77 0.45 -16.85
N SER A 629 -5.13 1.21 -17.74
CA SER A 629 -5.79 1.84 -18.90
C SER A 629 -5.69 1.02 -20.21
N SER A 630 -5.10 -0.19 -20.17
CA SER A 630 -4.78 -0.95 -21.39
C SER A 630 -5.67 -2.17 -21.63
N ASN A 631 -6.79 -2.34 -20.93
CA ASN A 631 -7.68 -3.49 -21.07
C ASN A 631 -6.92 -4.84 -21.08
N VAL A 632 -5.98 -5.00 -20.16
CA VAL A 632 -5.11 -6.19 -20.15
C VAL A 632 -5.95 -7.44 -19.90
N ALA A 633 -5.72 -8.45 -20.73
CA ALA A 633 -6.41 -9.73 -20.66
C ALA A 633 -5.42 -10.87 -20.84
N ALA A 634 -5.73 -12.02 -20.23
CA ALA A 634 -4.99 -13.25 -20.48
C ALA A 634 -5.91 -14.45 -20.47
N THR A 635 -5.62 -15.39 -21.37
CA THR A 635 -6.38 -16.63 -21.52
C THR A 635 -5.42 -17.80 -21.38
N LEU A 636 -5.69 -18.66 -20.39
CA LEU A 636 -4.97 -19.89 -20.12
C LEU A 636 -5.58 -21.04 -20.93
N THR A 637 -4.74 -21.79 -21.61
CA THR A 637 -5.02 -23.17 -22.04
C THR A 637 -4.20 -24.09 -21.13
N PRO A 638 -4.83 -24.79 -20.17
CA PRO A 638 -4.14 -25.52 -19.10
C PRO A 638 -3.06 -26.47 -19.63
N GLY A 639 -1.85 -26.40 -19.06
CA GLY A 639 -0.72 -27.25 -19.47
C GLY A 639 -0.12 -26.94 -20.84
N LYS A 640 -0.69 -26.00 -21.61
CA LYS A 640 -0.25 -25.65 -22.97
C LYS A 640 0.31 -24.24 -23.04
N SER A 641 -0.52 -23.20 -22.89
CA SER A 641 -0.09 -21.81 -23.10
C SER A 641 -0.92 -20.80 -22.32
N ILE A 642 -0.36 -19.60 -22.10
CA ILE A 642 -1.11 -18.42 -21.69
C ILE A 642 -0.91 -17.36 -22.78
N VAL A 643 -2.00 -16.91 -23.40
CA VAL A 643 -1.96 -15.77 -24.32
C VAL A 643 -2.26 -14.51 -23.50
N VAL A 644 -1.33 -13.56 -23.49
CA VAL A 644 -1.48 -12.28 -22.78
C VAL A 644 -1.58 -11.17 -23.81
N SER A 645 -2.57 -10.30 -23.65
CA SER A 645 -2.87 -9.22 -24.57
C SER A 645 -3.21 -7.91 -23.85
N ALA A 646 -3.08 -6.80 -24.57
CA ALA A 646 -3.52 -5.49 -24.14
C ALA A 646 -4.02 -4.69 -25.35
N SER A 647 -4.70 -3.58 -25.11
CA SER A 647 -5.20 -2.68 -26.15
C SER A 647 -4.79 -1.24 -25.87
N ARG A 648 -4.11 -0.61 -26.84
CA ARG A 648 -3.70 0.80 -26.81
C ARG A 648 -3.63 1.37 -28.22
N SER A 649 -3.84 2.69 -28.32
CA SER A 649 -3.73 3.45 -29.57
C SER A 649 -2.59 4.47 -29.58
N ASP A 650 -1.94 4.71 -28.44
CA ASP A 650 -0.92 5.76 -28.26
C ASP A 650 0.53 5.28 -28.46
N GLY A 651 0.70 4.02 -28.88
CA GLY A 651 2.01 3.43 -29.17
C GLY A 651 2.88 3.12 -27.95
N ARG A 652 2.43 3.40 -26.72
CA ARG A 652 3.18 3.07 -25.50
C ARG A 652 3.21 1.57 -25.26
N SER A 653 4.32 1.03 -24.78
CA SER A 653 4.41 -0.37 -24.32
C SER A 653 3.59 -0.61 -23.05
N VAL A 654 3.10 -1.83 -22.85
CA VAL A 654 2.39 -2.24 -21.62
C VAL A 654 3.22 -3.26 -20.86
N VAL A 655 3.54 -2.97 -19.61
CA VAL A 655 4.16 -3.95 -18.71
C VAL A 655 3.08 -4.70 -17.96
N VAL A 656 3.05 -6.02 -18.10
CA VAL A 656 2.05 -6.92 -17.53
C VAL A 656 2.75 -7.91 -16.59
N PRO A 657 2.63 -7.72 -15.26
CA PRO A 657 3.07 -8.73 -14.31
C PRO A 657 2.17 -9.97 -14.41
N VAL A 658 2.76 -11.16 -14.36
CA VAL A 658 2.05 -12.44 -14.31
C VAL A 658 2.62 -13.25 -13.15
N THR A 659 1.83 -13.43 -12.10
CA THR A 659 2.18 -14.24 -10.93
C THR A 659 1.85 -15.71 -11.20
N GLY A 660 2.70 -16.63 -10.73
CA GLY A 660 2.51 -18.09 -10.86
C GLY A 660 3.32 -18.74 -11.98
N VAL A 661 4.06 -17.94 -12.77
CA VAL A 661 4.86 -18.43 -13.91
C VAL A 661 6.23 -17.76 -13.96
N ALA A 662 7.20 -18.47 -14.53
CA ALA A 662 8.52 -17.95 -14.89
C ALA A 662 8.66 -18.00 -16.42
N PHE A 663 8.72 -16.84 -17.06
CA PHE A 663 8.80 -16.71 -18.51
C PHE A 663 9.58 -15.45 -18.91
N GLY A 664 10.38 -15.56 -19.97
CA GLY A 664 11.20 -14.45 -20.47
C GLY A 664 12.41 -14.14 -19.58
N SER A 665 12.99 -12.95 -19.74
CA SER A 665 14.20 -12.51 -19.04
C SER A 665 13.93 -11.65 -17.80
N SER A 666 12.73 -11.09 -17.66
CA SER A 666 12.32 -10.29 -16.50
C SER A 666 11.46 -11.14 -15.56
N THR A 667 12.11 -11.89 -14.68
CA THR A 667 11.45 -12.74 -13.69
C THR A 667 12.01 -12.49 -12.30
N GLU A 668 11.15 -12.67 -11.28
CA GLU A 668 11.53 -12.58 -9.88
C GLU A 668 10.79 -13.63 -9.03
N THR A 669 11.21 -13.79 -7.79
CA THR A 669 10.47 -14.54 -6.77
C THR A 669 10.22 -13.62 -5.58
N TYR A 670 8.96 -13.41 -5.23
CA TYR A 670 8.58 -12.60 -4.08
C TYR A 670 7.51 -13.32 -3.24
N GLY A 671 7.70 -13.36 -1.92
CA GLY A 671 6.77 -14.03 -1.00
C GLY A 671 6.54 -15.52 -1.31
N GLY A 672 7.50 -16.18 -1.96
CA GLY A 672 7.41 -17.58 -2.39
C GLY A 672 6.78 -17.80 -3.77
N GLN A 673 6.39 -16.74 -4.49
CA GLN A 673 5.74 -16.84 -5.79
C GLN A 673 6.61 -16.29 -6.91
N ARG A 674 6.60 -16.98 -8.06
CA ARG A 674 7.24 -16.52 -9.29
C ARG A 674 6.41 -15.43 -9.93
N ILE A 675 7.06 -14.38 -10.39
CA ILE A 675 6.45 -13.27 -11.12
C ILE A 675 7.25 -13.06 -12.40
N SER A 676 6.56 -12.95 -13.54
CA SER A 676 7.15 -12.57 -14.83
C SER A 676 6.60 -11.22 -15.27
N ASN A 677 7.46 -10.27 -15.64
CA ASN A 677 7.03 -8.96 -16.14
C ASN A 677 7.13 -8.94 -17.67
N LEU A 678 5.99 -9.09 -18.35
CA LEU A 678 5.92 -9.13 -19.80
C LEU A 678 5.81 -7.72 -20.36
N THR A 679 6.59 -7.39 -21.39
CA THR A 679 6.44 -6.13 -22.12
C THR A 679 5.72 -6.37 -23.44
N LEU A 680 4.50 -5.85 -23.56
CA LEU A 680 3.69 -5.91 -24.76
C LEU A 680 3.96 -4.67 -25.61
N LEU A 681 4.24 -4.86 -26.90
CA LEU A 681 4.69 -3.81 -27.81
C LEU A 681 3.68 -3.62 -28.96
N PRO A 682 3.57 -2.41 -29.54
CA PRO A 682 2.76 -2.18 -30.73
C PRO A 682 3.14 -3.12 -31.89
N ALA A 683 4.43 -3.42 -32.05
CA ALA A 683 4.96 -4.27 -33.11
C ALA A 683 4.44 -5.72 -33.06
N THR A 684 3.98 -6.20 -31.91
CA THR A 684 3.38 -7.53 -31.74
C THR A 684 1.86 -7.45 -31.56
N ALA A 685 1.25 -6.34 -31.98
CA ALA A 685 -0.15 -6.02 -31.72
C ALA A 685 -0.51 -6.22 -30.23
N TYR A 686 0.42 -5.82 -29.35
CA TYR A 686 0.27 -5.95 -27.90
C TYR A 686 -0.04 -7.36 -27.40
N THR A 687 0.42 -8.41 -28.09
CA THR A 687 0.16 -9.81 -27.72
C THR A 687 1.47 -10.56 -27.50
N THR A 688 1.48 -11.49 -26.54
CA THR A 688 2.56 -12.45 -26.31
C THR A 688 2.00 -13.78 -25.81
N GLN A 689 2.75 -14.87 -26.00
CA GLN A 689 2.37 -16.20 -25.56
C GLN A 689 3.43 -16.78 -24.62
N ILE A 690 3.00 -17.23 -23.45
CA ILE A 690 3.80 -18.01 -22.50
C ILE A 690 3.62 -19.50 -22.83
N THR A 691 4.72 -20.26 -22.94
CA THR A 691 4.69 -21.71 -23.18
C THR A 691 5.91 -22.39 -22.53
N PRO A 692 5.74 -23.53 -21.82
CA PRO A 692 4.46 -24.13 -21.45
C PRO A 692 3.75 -23.34 -20.34
N ALA A 693 2.42 -23.44 -20.28
CA ALA A 693 1.64 -22.97 -19.13
C ALA A 693 1.59 -24.03 -18.02
N PRO A 694 1.44 -23.62 -16.75
CA PRO A 694 1.16 -24.58 -15.68
C PRO A 694 -0.18 -25.30 -15.90
N ALA A 695 -0.32 -26.47 -15.28
CA ALA A 695 -1.62 -27.14 -15.19
C ALA A 695 -2.57 -26.32 -14.28
N TRP A 696 -3.87 -26.42 -14.53
CA TRP A 696 -4.92 -25.81 -13.70
C TRP A 696 -5.44 -26.86 -12.70
N GLN A 697 -4.90 -26.86 -11.48
CA GLN A 697 -5.15 -27.89 -10.46
C GLN A 697 -5.82 -27.35 -9.21
#